data_AF-A0A7K1SLI8-F1
#
_entry.id   AF-A0A7K1SLI8-F1
#
_cell.length_a   1.000
_cell.length_b   1.000
_cell.length_c   1.000
_cell.angle_alpha   90.00
_cell.angle_beta   90.00
_cell.angle_gamma   90.00
#
_symmetry.space_group_name_H-M   'P 1'
#
loop_
_entity.id
_entity.type
_entity.pdbx_description
1 polymer ?
#
loop_
_entity_poly.entity_id
_entity_poly.type
_entity_poly.pdbx_seq_one_letter_code
_entity_poly.pdbx_strand_id
1 'polypeptide(L)'
;MILFRDYTGSAMLNNALQTIEALAGQGISTIDADTLLRLFNNPYRDGLHTLTRLNKRLKSYTMLFSKNGPLLNDKEFGEAIYKQLISSILLNAENEGPYTCELSGFKFKTTFESFYEDTLRKVGFPVNKIAGKDKTVNRCWFPLLGGLGSDAQALPQAKFALTVHPVCLVVMQFLPLSAVLYKGGILLVDASNEELSKRLIADHVSLIKSKATAGSANSSVENIKDFTKGHYLLRALAILSQKELDDTITAFNLWSFTNSGTGASCEIDRIPNQFINDLRSLYKKPSLRPTLEGFLTNPKLQSDFLDSLEGHLDFYGLYPNKNSKGVSTRFYEAYQQLIGNEVKLAYAKYIAYLLRKEEWSKAQHKLLEKTDAPASDHALYKSMVYEALVAAASRKEWHWAHHISILNYPEKIPIDSNIGRIYRMAHFYYSALLPEDDVAMPDIPEITNLPVGQIANMFFHIVGEDKRSYYSRWLGSRYQDGNPLPLLVREGSRFYDLDVLYMALFDLENRQIAYGLRDILRIYLNYHRDETLPRLAIQPTNLLPVPNMEQVAYLNKLRDFANEYLTYYRDGRNKGRIDEEKFRQHVLIPMRHDNFQISQWIDTVSDSMGKTINNVSGQSFAPSVPSEELLYDFTGRYNPSFVRFALEYLLNQFYYNLSLSPTTV
;
A
#
# COMPACT_ATOMS: atom_id res chain seq x y z
N MET A 1 8.81 -15.15 49.64
CA MET A 1 7.55 -14.58 49.09
C MET A 1 7.71 -14.46 47.58
N ILE A 2 6.84 -15.08 46.79
CA ILE A 2 6.84 -14.91 45.32
C ILE A 2 6.43 -13.47 45.02
N LEU A 3 7.25 -12.76 44.23
CA LEU A 3 7.07 -11.33 43.99
C LEU A 3 6.15 -11.04 42.81
N PHE A 4 6.23 -11.84 41.74
CA PHE A 4 5.44 -11.68 40.53
C PHE A 4 4.91 -13.05 40.12
N ARG A 5 3.62 -13.14 39.76
CA ARG A 5 3.03 -14.37 39.19
C ARG A 5 3.07 -14.36 37.67
N ASP A 6 2.77 -13.19 37.10
CA ASP A 6 2.71 -12.91 35.68
C ASP A 6 3.41 -11.58 35.39
N TYR A 7 3.57 -11.27 34.10
CA TYR A 7 4.06 -9.97 33.65
C TYR A 7 3.04 -8.85 33.86
N THR A 8 3.53 -7.62 33.89
CA THR A 8 2.77 -6.43 34.34
C THR A 8 2.12 -5.65 33.21
N GLY A 9 2.32 -6.06 31.95
CA GLY A 9 1.92 -5.30 30.76
C GLY A 9 2.77 -4.04 30.48
N SER A 10 3.67 -3.63 31.39
CA SER A 10 4.62 -2.54 31.15
C SER A 10 5.85 -3.06 30.42
N ALA A 11 6.11 -2.59 29.19
CA ALA A 11 7.27 -3.02 28.40
C ALA A 11 8.59 -2.89 29.17
N MET A 12 8.82 -1.78 29.88
CA MET A 12 10.01 -1.58 30.70
C MET A 12 10.14 -2.58 31.84
N LEU A 13 9.07 -2.75 32.62
CA LEU A 13 9.09 -3.64 33.78
C LEU A 13 9.19 -5.10 33.32
N ASN A 14 8.47 -5.48 32.27
CA ASN A 14 8.55 -6.82 31.68
C ASN A 14 9.95 -7.11 31.16
N ASN A 15 10.59 -6.17 30.44
CA ASN A 15 11.97 -6.37 29.98
C ASN A 15 12.94 -6.53 31.16
N ALA A 16 12.75 -5.78 32.25
CA ALA A 16 13.56 -5.93 33.47
C ALA A 16 13.33 -7.29 34.17
N LEU A 17 12.07 -7.74 34.25
CA LEU A 17 11.72 -9.06 34.79
C LEU A 17 12.30 -10.19 33.94
N GLN A 18 12.23 -10.08 32.62
CA GLN A 18 12.81 -11.04 31.67
C GLN A 18 14.34 -11.07 31.73
N THR A 19 14.98 -9.93 32.00
CA THR A 19 16.42 -9.88 32.32
C THR A 19 16.73 -10.69 33.58
N ILE A 20 15.91 -10.55 34.62
CA ILE A 20 16.08 -11.29 35.87
C ILE A 20 15.86 -12.79 35.63
N GLU A 21 14.83 -13.19 34.88
CA GLU A 21 14.60 -14.59 34.51
C GLU A 21 15.81 -15.18 33.77
N ALA A 22 16.37 -14.45 32.80
CA ALA A 22 17.56 -14.88 32.07
C ALA A 22 18.80 -15.05 32.99
N LEU A 23 18.97 -14.16 33.98
CA LEU A 23 20.06 -14.25 34.97
C LEU A 23 19.82 -15.35 36.02
N ALA A 24 18.56 -15.57 36.40
CA ALA A 24 18.13 -16.58 37.37
C ALA A 24 18.09 -18.00 36.77
N GLY A 25 17.86 -18.12 35.47
CA GLY A 25 17.52 -19.39 34.83
C GLY A 25 16.23 -19.99 35.40
N GLN A 26 15.30 -19.14 35.80
CA GLN A 26 14.05 -19.49 36.50
C GLN A 26 12.91 -18.66 35.92
N GLY A 27 11.70 -19.22 35.89
CA GLY A 27 10.51 -18.49 35.46
C GLY A 27 10.05 -17.48 36.51
N ILE A 28 9.37 -16.43 36.07
CA ILE A 28 9.04 -15.28 36.92
C ILE A 28 8.20 -15.65 38.15
N SER A 29 7.29 -16.61 38.00
CA SER A 29 6.45 -17.15 39.07
C SER A 29 7.22 -17.83 40.20
N THR A 30 8.52 -18.08 40.03
CA THR A 30 9.40 -18.68 41.04
C THR A 30 10.41 -17.71 41.63
N ILE A 31 10.50 -16.48 41.10
CA ILE A 31 11.43 -15.46 41.60
C ILE A 31 10.88 -14.83 42.87
N ASP A 32 11.63 -14.98 43.96
CA ASP A 32 11.37 -14.37 45.26
C ASP A 32 12.40 -13.30 45.64
N ALA A 33 12.18 -12.63 46.77
CA ALA A 33 13.07 -11.59 47.28
C ALA A 33 14.50 -12.08 47.53
N ASP A 34 14.68 -13.33 48.00
CA ASP A 34 15.99 -13.93 48.22
C ASP A 34 16.73 -14.16 46.90
N THR A 35 16.01 -14.57 45.86
CA THR A 35 16.57 -14.69 44.50
C THR A 35 17.05 -13.34 43.98
N LEU A 36 16.23 -12.29 44.13
CA LEU A 36 16.65 -10.93 43.76
C LEU A 36 17.85 -10.45 44.57
N LEU A 37 17.93 -10.76 45.86
CA LEU A 37 19.04 -10.36 46.72
C LEU A 37 20.34 -11.10 46.33
N ARG A 38 20.24 -12.40 46.00
CA ARG A 38 21.37 -13.17 45.45
C ARG A 38 21.86 -12.56 44.14
N LEU A 39 20.95 -12.27 43.22
CA LEU A 39 21.29 -11.65 41.94
C LEU A 39 21.84 -10.23 42.12
N PHE A 40 21.31 -9.43 43.04
CA PHE A 40 21.84 -8.10 43.34
C PHE A 40 23.33 -8.15 43.73
N ASN A 41 23.68 -9.13 44.57
CA ASN A 41 25.04 -9.34 45.03
C ASN A 41 25.95 -9.94 43.94
N ASN A 42 25.42 -10.79 43.06
CA ASN A 42 26.23 -11.50 42.07
C ASN A 42 25.41 -11.92 40.83
N PRO A 43 25.05 -11.00 39.90
CA PRO A 43 24.18 -11.32 38.77
C PRO A 43 24.75 -12.42 37.85
N TYR A 44 26.08 -12.47 37.71
CA TYR A 44 26.75 -13.38 36.78
C TYR A 44 27.24 -14.69 37.41
N ARG A 45 27.04 -14.86 38.73
CA ARG A 45 27.46 -16.03 39.51
C ARG A 45 28.96 -16.30 39.48
N ASP A 46 29.76 -15.24 39.35
CA ASP A 46 31.23 -15.32 39.32
C ASP A 46 31.91 -14.78 40.60
N GLY A 47 31.14 -14.11 41.47
CA GLY A 47 31.62 -13.55 42.74
C GLY A 47 32.40 -12.25 42.58
N LEU A 48 32.58 -11.76 41.35
CA LEU A 48 33.38 -10.58 41.02
C LEU A 48 32.51 -9.39 40.63
N HIS A 49 31.40 -9.67 39.96
CA HIS A 49 30.50 -8.66 39.40
C HIS A 49 29.26 -8.52 40.27
N THR A 50 29.17 -7.45 41.06
CA THR A 50 27.92 -7.07 41.74
C THR A 50 27.09 -6.16 40.84
N LEU A 51 25.76 -6.12 41.02
CA LEU A 51 24.90 -5.23 40.22
C LEU A 51 25.32 -3.76 40.35
N THR A 52 25.74 -3.36 41.54
CA THR A 52 26.22 -2.00 41.82
C THR A 52 27.45 -1.64 40.96
N ARG A 53 28.42 -2.56 40.87
CA ARG A 53 29.63 -2.35 40.05
C ARG A 53 29.32 -2.35 38.56
N LEU A 54 28.42 -3.24 38.11
CA LEU A 54 28.01 -3.29 36.71
C LEU A 54 27.29 -2.02 36.29
N ASN A 55 26.31 -1.55 37.07
CA ASN A 55 25.56 -0.32 36.77
C ASN A 55 26.44 0.93 36.72
N LYS A 56 27.51 1.01 37.54
CA LYS A 56 28.50 2.10 37.43
C LYS A 56 29.32 2.06 36.14
N ARG A 57 29.57 0.87 35.59
CA ARG A 57 30.40 0.69 34.38
C ARG A 57 29.60 0.83 33.10
N LEU A 58 28.33 0.44 33.10
CA LEU A 58 27.48 0.41 31.91
C LEU A 58 27.06 1.82 31.49
N LYS A 59 27.44 2.24 30.28
CA LYS A 59 26.96 3.52 29.73
C LYS A 59 25.45 3.57 29.57
N SER A 60 24.82 2.42 29.29
CA SER A 60 23.37 2.26 29.14
C SER A 60 22.60 2.62 30.41
N TYR A 61 23.23 2.47 31.59
CA TYR A 61 22.66 2.91 32.87
C TYR A 61 22.26 4.38 32.82
N THR A 62 23.11 5.24 32.26
CA THR A 62 22.83 6.69 32.19
C THR A 62 21.84 7.09 31.10
N MET A 63 21.50 6.17 30.19
CA MET A 63 20.43 6.36 29.21
C MET A 63 19.06 5.96 29.77
N LEU A 64 19.04 5.08 30.77
CA LEU A 64 17.83 4.68 31.50
C LEU A 64 17.59 5.60 32.69
N PHE A 65 18.61 5.80 33.52
CA PHE A 65 18.54 6.53 34.78
C PHE A 65 19.35 7.82 34.72
N SER A 66 18.85 8.87 35.35
CA SER A 66 19.58 10.13 35.46
C SER A 66 20.87 9.98 36.27
N LYS A 67 21.92 10.73 35.88
CA LYS A 67 23.17 10.85 36.64
C LYS A 67 23.00 11.47 38.04
N ASN A 68 21.83 12.05 38.34
CA ASN A 68 21.54 12.70 39.61
C ASN A 68 21.26 11.73 40.76
N GLY A 69 21.15 10.42 40.48
CA GLY A 69 20.92 9.39 41.48
C GLY A 69 22.12 9.16 42.42
N PRO A 70 21.92 8.48 43.55
CA PRO A 70 22.98 8.27 44.54
C PRO A 70 24.18 7.51 43.96
N LEU A 71 23.97 6.61 43.01
CA LEU A 71 25.04 5.78 42.45
C LEU A 71 26.13 6.57 41.71
N LEU A 72 25.78 7.70 41.09
CA LEU A 72 26.68 8.48 40.23
C LEU A 72 26.95 9.91 40.75
N ASN A 73 26.03 10.50 41.51
CA ASN A 73 26.14 11.90 41.95
C ASN A 73 26.83 12.06 43.32
N ASP A 74 26.65 11.09 44.22
CA ASP A 74 27.09 11.20 45.61
C ASP A 74 28.38 10.40 45.83
N LYS A 75 29.53 11.08 45.77
CA LYS A 75 30.86 10.43 45.83
C LYS A 75 31.18 9.83 47.20
N GLU A 76 30.61 10.38 48.27
CA GLU A 76 30.95 10.01 49.65
C GLU A 76 30.04 8.89 50.17
N PHE A 77 28.72 9.04 50.03
CA PHE A 77 27.74 8.09 50.58
C PHE A 77 26.99 7.30 49.51
N GLY A 78 27.09 7.68 48.23
CA GLY A 78 26.21 7.21 47.17
C GLY A 78 26.15 5.70 46.97
N GLU A 79 27.31 5.02 47.00
CA GLU A 79 27.36 3.56 46.88
C GLU A 79 26.76 2.86 48.10
N ALA A 80 27.02 3.38 49.30
CA ALA A 80 26.46 2.84 50.55
C ALA A 80 24.94 3.02 50.59
N ILE A 81 24.43 4.21 50.23
CA ILE A 81 23.00 4.49 50.11
C ILE A 81 22.35 3.53 49.13
N TYR A 82 22.89 3.39 47.92
CA TYR A 82 22.32 2.52 46.89
C TYR A 82 22.25 1.05 47.33
N LYS A 83 23.34 0.51 47.90
CA LYS A 83 23.38 -0.88 48.39
C LYS A 83 22.41 -1.10 49.54
N GLN A 84 22.45 -0.24 50.55
CA GLN A 84 21.63 -0.38 51.74
C GLN A 84 20.13 -0.24 51.42
N LEU A 85 19.78 0.67 50.52
CA LEU A 85 18.39 0.88 50.10
C LEU A 85 17.83 -0.35 49.40
N ILE A 86 18.51 -0.85 48.38
CA ILE A 86 18.05 -2.03 47.62
C ILE A 86 17.95 -3.25 48.54
N SER A 87 18.95 -3.47 49.39
CA SER A 87 18.95 -4.59 50.33
C SER A 87 17.82 -4.48 51.34
N SER A 88 17.56 -3.27 51.88
CA SER A 88 16.49 -3.04 52.84
C SER A 88 15.11 -3.27 52.23
N ILE A 89 14.90 -2.86 50.98
CA ILE A 89 13.65 -3.10 50.24
C ILE A 89 13.43 -4.59 50.04
N LEU A 90 14.45 -5.34 49.61
CA LEU A 90 14.32 -6.77 49.35
C LEU A 90 14.10 -7.59 50.63
N LEU A 91 14.81 -7.26 51.72
CA LEU A 91 14.66 -7.95 53.00
C LEU A 91 13.30 -7.71 53.68
N ASN A 92 12.61 -6.62 53.33
CA ASN A 92 11.30 -6.27 53.85
C ASN A 92 10.25 -6.22 52.72
N ALA A 93 10.40 -7.08 51.72
CA ALA A 93 9.45 -7.17 50.63
C ALA A 93 8.08 -7.62 51.16
N GLU A 94 7.03 -6.91 50.74
CA GLU A 94 5.64 -7.13 51.13
C GLU A 94 4.74 -7.18 49.89
N ASN A 95 3.53 -7.70 50.02
CA ASN A 95 2.54 -7.84 48.94
C ASN A 95 1.12 -7.43 49.37
N GLU A 96 1.00 -6.88 50.58
CA GLU A 96 -0.25 -6.41 51.17
C GLU A 96 -0.05 -5.00 51.75
N GLY A 97 -1.14 -4.23 51.80
CA GLY A 97 -1.14 -2.92 52.41
C GLY A 97 -2.17 -1.97 51.79
N PRO A 98 -2.23 -0.72 52.31
CA PRO A 98 -3.21 0.28 51.90
C PRO A 98 -2.88 0.95 50.55
N TYR A 99 -1.64 0.88 50.08
CA TYR A 99 -1.23 1.49 48.81
C TYR A 99 -1.31 0.46 47.68
N THR A 100 -1.63 0.92 46.47
CA THR A 100 -1.62 0.11 45.24
C THR A 100 -0.61 0.70 44.26
N CYS A 101 0.28 -0.14 43.75
CA CYS A 101 1.28 0.22 42.75
C CYS A 101 0.59 0.56 41.43
N GLU A 102 0.82 1.75 40.91
CA GLU A 102 0.25 2.19 39.63
C GLU A 102 0.91 1.54 38.41
N LEU A 103 2.08 0.90 38.58
CA LEU A 103 2.80 0.22 37.50
C LEU A 103 2.51 -1.28 37.41
N SER A 104 2.26 -1.94 38.55
CA SER A 104 2.11 -3.40 38.62
C SER A 104 0.79 -3.86 39.25
N GLY A 105 0.01 -2.96 39.85
CA GLY A 105 -1.20 -3.29 40.60
C GLY A 105 -0.97 -3.90 41.99
N PHE A 106 0.28 -4.09 42.41
CA PHE A 106 0.60 -4.72 43.71
C PHE A 106 0.29 -3.85 44.90
N LYS A 107 -0.19 -4.47 45.98
CA LYS A 107 -0.43 -3.76 47.24
C LYS A 107 0.82 -3.72 48.11
N PHE A 108 0.99 -2.63 48.84
CA PHE A 108 2.11 -2.43 49.76
C PHE A 108 1.78 -1.41 50.86
N LYS A 109 2.62 -1.35 51.88
CA LYS A 109 2.45 -0.54 53.09
C LYS A 109 3.59 0.45 53.30
N THR A 110 4.83 0.03 53.09
CA THR A 110 6.05 0.80 53.31
C THR A 110 6.44 1.52 52.02
N THR A 111 6.43 2.86 52.07
CA THR A 111 6.72 3.68 50.89
C THR A 111 8.22 3.73 50.59
N PHE A 112 8.57 4.07 49.35
CA PHE A 112 9.97 4.29 48.96
C PHE A 112 10.65 5.37 49.81
N GLU A 113 9.94 6.46 50.12
CA GLU A 113 10.45 7.54 50.97
C GLU A 113 10.83 7.04 52.36
N SER A 114 10.00 6.18 52.97
CA SER A 114 10.27 5.58 54.27
C SER A 114 11.54 4.71 54.24
N PHE A 115 11.69 3.86 53.22
CA PHE A 115 12.93 3.08 53.04
C PHE A 115 14.15 3.95 52.82
N TYR A 116 14.01 5.06 52.08
CA TYR A 116 15.09 5.98 51.79
C TYR A 116 15.56 6.71 53.05
N GLU A 117 14.64 7.22 53.85
CA GLU A 117 14.95 7.92 55.09
C GLU A 117 15.65 7.01 56.11
N ASP A 118 15.15 5.80 56.30
CA ASP A 118 15.78 4.79 57.16
C ASP A 118 17.17 4.42 56.66
N THR A 119 17.35 4.34 55.34
CA THR A 119 18.65 4.09 54.73
C THR A 119 19.64 5.20 55.04
N LEU A 120 19.24 6.47 54.87
CA LEU A 120 20.11 7.63 55.16
C LEU A 120 20.59 7.61 56.62
N ARG A 121 19.72 7.28 57.57
CA ARG A 121 20.08 7.14 58.98
C ARG A 121 21.06 5.99 59.21
N LYS A 122 20.82 4.82 58.61
CA LYS A 122 21.67 3.62 58.75
C LYS A 122 23.07 3.78 58.18
N VAL A 123 23.23 4.52 57.08
CA VAL A 123 24.55 4.76 56.46
C VAL A 123 25.30 5.93 57.10
N GLY A 124 24.75 6.56 58.14
CA GLY A 124 25.39 7.68 58.84
C GLY A 124 25.33 9.01 58.09
N PHE A 125 24.36 9.21 57.20
CA PHE A 125 24.19 10.48 56.50
C PHE A 125 23.85 11.61 57.50
N PRO A 126 24.39 12.83 57.35
CA PRO A 126 24.18 13.91 58.33
C PRO A 126 22.69 14.22 58.54
N VAL A 127 22.22 14.07 59.79
CA VAL A 127 20.79 14.16 60.16
C VAL A 127 20.17 15.49 59.74
N ASN A 128 20.90 16.59 59.91
CA ASN A 128 20.49 17.94 59.51
C ASN A 128 20.33 18.12 57.99
N LYS A 129 20.90 17.24 57.16
CA LYS A 129 20.77 17.26 55.70
C LYS A 129 19.72 16.28 55.17
N ILE A 130 19.21 15.35 55.98
CA ILE A 130 18.22 14.35 55.56
C ILE A 130 16.92 15.01 55.09
N ALA A 131 16.45 16.05 55.80
CA ALA A 131 15.21 16.75 55.45
C ALA A 131 15.26 17.44 54.08
N GLY A 132 16.45 17.83 53.60
CA GLY A 132 16.65 18.49 52.32
C GLY A 132 16.99 17.57 51.14
N LYS A 133 17.09 16.24 51.36
CA LYS A 133 17.32 15.28 50.28
C LYS A 133 16.01 14.97 49.54
N ASP A 134 16.09 14.88 48.22
CA ASP A 134 15.00 14.34 47.42
C ASP A 134 14.88 12.82 47.66
N LYS A 135 13.80 12.43 48.33
CA LYS A 135 13.45 11.03 48.67
C LYS A 135 12.31 10.51 47.80
N THR A 136 11.90 11.26 46.78
CA THR A 136 10.78 10.90 45.91
C THR A 136 11.17 9.87 44.86
N VAL A 137 10.16 9.20 44.30
CA VAL A 137 10.36 8.33 43.13
C VAL A 137 10.46 9.22 41.89
N ASN A 138 11.66 9.29 41.31
CA ASN A 138 11.97 10.12 40.15
C ASN A 138 12.74 9.31 39.07
N ARG A 139 13.17 9.98 37.99
CA ARG A 139 13.96 9.41 36.88
C ARG A 139 15.26 8.69 37.25
N CYS A 140 15.74 8.81 38.49
CA CYS A 140 16.89 8.05 38.99
C CYS A 140 16.51 6.60 39.36
N TRP A 141 15.22 6.35 39.57
CA TRP A 141 14.68 5.06 40.03
C TRP A 141 13.77 4.39 39.01
N PHE A 142 13.04 5.19 38.21
CA PHE A 142 12.21 4.70 37.12
C PHE A 142 12.31 5.62 35.88
N PRO A 143 12.75 5.12 34.71
CA PRO A 143 13.09 5.97 33.56
C PRO A 143 11.94 6.83 32.99
N LEU A 144 10.68 6.36 33.06
CA LEU A 144 9.50 7.07 32.52
C LEU A 144 8.91 8.13 33.45
N LEU A 145 9.50 8.37 34.63
CA LEU A 145 9.06 9.40 35.57
C LEU A 145 9.72 10.78 35.29
N GLY A 146 9.16 11.53 34.33
CA GLY A 146 9.13 13.01 34.32
C GLY A 146 10.01 13.83 33.34
N GLY A 147 9.35 14.79 32.64
CA GLY A 147 9.88 16.00 31.96
C GLY A 147 8.83 16.66 31.01
N LEU A 148 8.59 17.98 31.11
CA LEU A 148 7.63 18.74 30.27
C LEU A 148 8.04 18.76 28.77
N GLY A 149 7.25 18.15 27.86
CA GLY A 149 7.18 18.50 26.43
C GLY A 149 7.46 17.41 25.36
N SER A 150 7.19 16.12 25.55
CA SER A 150 7.33 15.08 24.49
C SER A 150 6.23 14.00 24.54
N ASP A 151 6.06 13.21 23.47
CA ASP A 151 5.02 12.16 23.32
C ASP A 151 5.03 11.04 24.39
N ALA A 152 6.06 10.97 25.25
CA ALA A 152 6.01 10.21 26.50
C ALA A 152 4.90 10.72 27.47
N GLN A 153 4.28 11.87 27.17
CA GLN A 153 3.15 12.50 27.86
C GLN A 153 1.76 11.94 27.52
N ALA A 154 1.66 10.85 26.74
CA ALA A 154 0.40 10.14 26.59
C ALA A 154 -0.07 9.45 27.89
N LEU A 155 0.82 9.28 28.88
CA LEU A 155 0.40 9.07 30.26
C LEU A 155 0.08 10.44 30.86
N PRO A 156 -1.14 10.66 31.39
CA PRO A 156 -1.57 11.97 31.87
C PRO A 156 -0.50 12.52 32.80
N GLN A 157 -0.10 13.78 32.59
CA GLN A 157 0.75 14.52 33.52
C GLN A 157 0.24 14.26 34.93
N ALA A 158 0.89 13.36 35.65
CA ALA A 158 0.42 13.00 36.97
C ALA A 158 0.62 14.24 37.82
N LYS A 159 -0.48 14.89 38.21
CA LYS A 159 -0.52 16.00 39.17
C LYS A 159 0.10 15.61 40.53
N PHE A 160 0.45 14.34 40.70
CA PHE A 160 0.93 13.69 41.91
C PHE A 160 2.09 12.74 41.57
N ALA A 161 2.98 12.49 42.54
CA ALA A 161 4.01 11.47 42.39
C ALA A 161 3.36 10.09 42.23
N LEU A 162 3.85 9.27 41.29
CA LEU A 162 3.30 7.92 41.11
C LEU A 162 3.52 7.09 42.37
N THR A 163 2.47 6.36 42.77
CA THR A 163 2.53 5.39 43.86
C THR A 163 3.14 4.10 43.32
N VAL A 164 4.46 3.92 43.52
CA VAL A 164 5.20 2.77 43.00
C VAL A 164 5.68 1.86 44.12
N HIS A 165 5.43 0.56 43.96
CA HIS A 165 5.94 -0.46 44.87
C HIS A 165 7.49 -0.45 44.89
N PRO A 166 8.14 -0.36 46.07
CA PRO A 166 9.61 -0.28 46.13
C PRO A 166 10.34 -1.43 45.42
N VAL A 167 9.83 -2.66 45.50
CA VAL A 167 10.36 -3.82 44.75
C VAL A 167 10.41 -3.58 43.23
N CYS A 168 9.41 -2.92 42.62
CA CYS A 168 9.44 -2.60 41.19
C CYS A 168 10.63 -1.69 40.84
N LEU A 169 10.99 -0.76 41.72
CA LEU A 169 12.17 0.11 41.54
C LEU A 169 13.48 -0.68 41.61
N VAL A 170 13.53 -1.71 42.47
CA VAL A 170 14.67 -2.63 42.53
C VAL A 170 14.78 -3.47 41.26
N VAL A 171 13.67 -4.03 40.78
CA VAL A 171 13.61 -4.81 39.54
C VAL A 171 14.17 -4.01 38.36
N MET A 172 13.79 -2.74 38.24
CA MET A 172 14.28 -1.86 37.17
C MET A 172 15.80 -1.72 37.14
N GLN A 173 16.50 -1.88 38.27
CA GLN A 173 17.96 -1.77 38.31
C GLN A 173 18.68 -2.91 37.57
N PHE A 174 17.97 -3.98 37.18
CA PHE A 174 18.51 -5.07 36.36
C PHE A 174 18.39 -4.82 34.85
N LEU A 175 17.49 -3.92 34.41
CA LEU A 175 17.30 -3.59 32.99
C LEU A 175 18.60 -3.22 32.23
N PRO A 176 19.56 -2.48 32.81
CA PRO A 176 20.84 -2.19 32.13
C PRO A 176 21.61 -3.43 31.67
N LEU A 177 21.37 -4.60 32.28
CA LEU A 177 22.03 -5.86 31.93
C LEU A 177 21.48 -6.53 30.66
N SER A 178 20.38 -6.03 30.07
CA SER A 178 19.88 -6.41 28.75
C SER A 178 19.78 -5.24 27.76
N ALA A 179 20.22 -4.04 28.17
CA ALA A 179 20.05 -2.80 27.44
C ALA A 179 21.00 -2.67 26.24
N VAL A 180 20.50 -3.05 25.06
CA VAL A 180 21.11 -2.82 23.75
C VAL A 180 20.50 -1.57 23.09
N LEU A 181 21.19 -0.97 22.10
CA LEU A 181 20.69 0.23 21.42
C LEU A 181 19.98 -0.10 20.11
N TYR A 182 18.85 0.56 19.87
CA TYR A 182 18.09 0.55 18.63
C TYR A 182 17.67 1.98 18.31
N LYS A 183 17.86 2.46 17.07
CA LYS A 183 17.58 3.86 16.65
C LYS A 183 18.10 4.94 17.63
N GLY A 184 19.23 4.68 18.29
CA GLY A 184 19.84 5.61 19.25
C GLY A 184 19.24 5.59 20.67
N GLY A 185 18.14 4.88 20.91
CA GLY A 185 17.61 4.58 22.24
C GLY A 185 17.92 3.16 22.70
N ILE A 186 17.61 2.84 23.95
CA ILE A 186 17.59 1.50 24.54
C ILE A 186 16.42 0.72 23.97
N LEU A 187 16.69 -0.47 23.45
CA LEU A 187 15.66 -1.37 22.94
C LEU A 187 14.86 -1.98 24.10
N LEU A 188 13.54 -1.90 24.01
CA LEU A 188 12.62 -2.76 24.77
C LEU A 188 11.81 -3.60 23.78
N VAL A 189 11.67 -4.89 24.06
CA VAL A 189 10.89 -5.82 23.24
C VAL A 189 9.58 -6.12 23.94
N ASP A 190 8.48 -5.89 23.26
CA ASP A 190 7.14 -6.17 23.78
C ASP A 190 6.41 -7.06 22.77
N ALA A 191 6.12 -8.30 23.13
CA ALA A 191 5.62 -9.31 22.21
C ALA A 191 4.36 -9.98 22.75
N SER A 192 3.42 -10.28 21.84
CA SER A 192 2.22 -11.05 22.19
C SER A 192 2.57 -12.50 22.54
N ASN A 193 3.65 -13.02 21.97
CA ASN A 193 4.25 -14.30 22.36
C ASN A 193 5.36 -14.02 23.39
N GLU A 194 5.13 -14.40 24.63
CA GLU A 194 6.08 -14.14 25.72
C GLU A 194 7.43 -14.82 25.50
N GLU A 195 7.44 -16.05 24.98
CA GLU A 195 8.66 -16.83 24.76
C GLU A 195 9.60 -16.17 23.74
N LEU A 196 9.03 -15.51 22.73
CA LEU A 196 9.79 -14.69 21.79
C LEU A 196 10.53 -13.54 22.51
N SER A 197 9.82 -12.77 23.33
CA SER A 197 10.44 -11.68 24.10
C SER A 197 11.48 -12.17 25.11
N LYS A 198 11.18 -13.26 25.84
CA LYS A 198 12.11 -13.92 26.79
C LYS A 198 13.42 -14.30 26.12
N ARG A 199 13.35 -14.99 24.97
CA ARG A 199 14.54 -15.43 24.23
C ARG A 199 15.35 -14.26 23.64
N LEU A 200 14.68 -13.28 23.06
CA LEU A 200 15.36 -12.08 22.53
C LEU A 200 16.12 -11.33 23.63
N ILE A 201 15.54 -11.22 24.83
CA ILE A 201 16.17 -10.56 25.98
C ILE A 201 17.28 -11.42 26.58
N ALA A 202 17.12 -12.73 26.65
CA ALA A 202 18.16 -13.64 27.14
C ALA A 202 19.43 -13.57 26.27
N ASP A 203 19.28 -13.45 24.96
CA ASP A 203 20.40 -13.18 24.05
C ASP A 203 21.08 -11.83 24.35
N HIS A 204 20.30 -10.76 24.62
CA HIS A 204 20.86 -9.45 24.98
C HIS A 204 21.64 -9.52 26.31
N VAL A 205 21.12 -10.25 27.30
CA VAL A 205 21.81 -10.50 28.57
C VAL A 205 23.13 -11.22 28.33
N SER A 206 23.13 -12.26 27.49
CA SER A 206 24.33 -13.01 27.15
C SER A 206 25.38 -12.12 26.46
N LEU A 207 24.93 -11.26 25.54
CA LEU A 207 25.77 -10.32 24.83
C LEU A 207 26.39 -9.27 25.77
N ILE A 208 25.60 -8.66 26.65
CA ILE A 208 26.09 -7.67 27.62
C ILE A 208 27.01 -8.30 28.65
N LYS A 209 26.68 -9.51 29.13
CA LYS A 209 27.55 -10.28 30.02
C LYS A 209 28.92 -10.48 29.38
N SER A 210 28.97 -10.96 28.13
CA SER A 210 30.24 -11.20 27.43
C SER A 210 31.11 -9.94 27.33
N LYS A 211 30.51 -8.78 27.03
CA LYS A 211 31.24 -7.51 26.97
C LYS A 211 31.68 -7.00 28.34
N ALA A 212 30.84 -7.13 29.35
CA ALA A 212 31.13 -6.67 30.70
C ALA A 212 32.29 -7.46 31.34
N THR A 213 32.42 -8.75 31.01
CA THR A 213 33.48 -9.63 31.52
C THR A 213 34.78 -9.57 30.72
N ALA A 214 34.76 -9.13 29.47
CA ALA A 214 35.96 -9.05 28.61
C ALA A 214 36.88 -7.86 28.95
N GLY A 215 36.33 -6.78 29.54
CA GLY A 215 37.09 -5.58 29.91
C GLY A 215 37.66 -5.62 31.32
N SER A 216 38.57 -4.68 31.63
CA SER A 216 39.05 -4.42 33.00
C SER A 216 37.88 -4.15 33.96
N ALA A 217 38.02 -4.59 35.21
CA ALA A 217 37.01 -4.40 36.26
C ALA A 217 36.65 -2.93 36.52
N ASN A 218 37.50 -1.99 36.12
CA ASN A 218 37.29 -0.55 36.28
C ASN A 218 36.96 0.19 34.97
N SER A 219 36.97 -0.49 33.82
CA SER A 219 36.66 0.16 32.54
C SER A 219 35.14 0.30 32.35
N SER A 220 34.72 1.38 31.69
CA SER A 220 33.35 1.54 31.24
C SER A 220 33.01 0.51 30.17
N VAL A 221 31.78 -0.01 30.19
CA VAL A 221 31.23 -0.89 29.17
C VAL A 221 30.45 -0.03 28.19
N GLU A 222 30.95 0.04 26.96
CA GLU A 222 30.33 0.80 25.86
C GLU A 222 28.95 0.25 25.52
N ASN A 223 28.07 1.16 25.08
CA ASN A 223 26.75 0.78 24.59
C ASN A 223 26.87 -0.14 23.38
N ILE A 224 26.09 -1.21 23.38
CA ILE A 224 26.02 -2.13 22.26
C ILE A 224 25.05 -1.55 21.26
N LYS A 225 25.58 -1.02 20.15
CA LYS A 225 24.77 -0.64 19.00
C LYS A 225 24.25 -1.91 18.37
N ASP A 226 22.97 -2.15 18.58
CA ASP A 226 22.31 -3.33 18.09
C ASP A 226 21.48 -2.95 16.85
N PHE A 227 21.24 -3.96 16.04
CA PHE A 227 21.22 -3.84 14.59
C PHE A 227 19.96 -3.15 14.01
N THR A 228 19.84 -3.14 12.69
CA THR A 228 18.67 -2.58 11.99
C THR A 228 17.40 -3.43 12.21
N LYS A 229 16.19 -2.91 11.88
CA LYS A 229 14.89 -3.61 12.05
C LYS A 229 14.94 -5.05 11.50
N GLY A 230 15.53 -5.26 10.32
CA GLY A 230 15.64 -6.59 9.71
C GLY A 230 16.54 -7.57 10.44
N HIS A 231 17.55 -7.13 11.20
CA HIS A 231 18.33 -8.05 12.03
C HIS A 231 17.50 -8.58 13.21
N TYR A 232 16.67 -7.74 13.83
CA TYR A 232 15.74 -8.19 14.86
C TYR A 232 14.66 -9.11 14.30
N LEU A 233 14.14 -8.80 13.11
CA LEU A 233 13.24 -9.70 12.39
C LEU A 233 13.91 -11.05 12.13
N LEU A 234 15.17 -11.09 11.71
CA LEU A 234 15.90 -12.35 11.52
C LEU A 234 16.05 -13.17 12.80
N ARG A 235 16.40 -12.53 13.92
CA ARG A 235 16.47 -13.19 15.22
C ARG A 235 15.11 -13.72 15.66
N ALA A 236 14.05 -12.92 15.48
CA ALA A 236 12.68 -13.33 15.77
C ALA A 236 12.27 -14.53 14.90
N LEU A 237 12.55 -14.50 13.59
CA LEU A 237 12.27 -15.61 12.67
C LEU A 237 13.04 -16.88 13.04
N ALA A 238 14.31 -16.76 13.46
CA ALA A 238 15.10 -17.88 13.92
C ALA A 238 14.48 -18.53 15.16
N ILE A 239 14.03 -17.72 16.14
CA ILE A 239 13.31 -18.20 17.34
C ILE A 239 12.00 -18.88 16.95
N LEU A 240 11.15 -18.20 16.16
CA LEU A 240 9.84 -18.70 15.71
C LEU A 240 9.90 -19.91 14.76
N SER A 241 11.08 -20.22 14.23
CA SER A 241 11.31 -21.41 13.40
C SER A 241 11.56 -22.68 14.21
N GLN A 242 11.84 -22.56 15.51
CA GLN A 242 12.02 -23.71 16.40
C GLN A 242 10.64 -24.31 16.72
N LYS A 243 10.51 -25.64 16.60
CA LYS A 243 9.26 -26.43 16.47
C LYS A 243 8.21 -26.28 17.60
N GLU A 244 8.48 -25.51 18.64
CA GLU A 244 7.60 -25.37 19.81
C GLU A 244 6.72 -24.10 19.78
N LEU A 245 6.90 -23.21 18.81
CA LEU A 245 6.23 -21.91 18.75
C LEU A 245 5.26 -21.79 17.57
N ASP A 246 4.28 -22.71 17.51
CA ASP A 246 3.19 -22.64 16.51
C ASP A 246 2.02 -21.77 16.99
N ASP A 247 2.35 -20.63 17.58
CA ASP A 247 1.35 -19.62 17.91
C ASP A 247 0.90 -18.87 16.66
N THR A 248 -0.42 -18.68 16.59
CA THR A 248 -1.09 -17.91 15.52
C THR A 248 -0.92 -16.40 15.69
N ILE A 249 -0.53 -15.93 16.88
CA ILE A 249 -0.33 -14.53 17.23
C ILE A 249 1.12 -14.31 17.67
N THR A 250 1.89 -13.62 16.83
CA THR A 250 3.33 -13.35 17.04
C THR A 250 3.68 -11.88 16.84
N ALA A 251 2.69 -10.98 16.87
CA ALA A 251 2.93 -9.54 16.80
C ALA A 251 3.83 -9.06 17.95
N PHE A 252 4.75 -8.16 17.64
CA PHE A 252 5.64 -7.57 18.62
C PHE A 252 6.06 -6.15 18.25
N ASN A 253 6.59 -5.43 19.22
CA ASN A 253 6.99 -4.03 19.15
C ASN A 253 8.46 -3.91 19.54
N LEU A 254 9.21 -3.11 18.77
CA LEU A 254 10.57 -2.71 19.11
C LEU A 254 10.52 -1.24 19.57
N TRP A 255 10.67 -1.03 20.87
CA TRP A 255 10.67 0.30 21.47
C TRP A 255 12.10 0.84 21.54
N SER A 256 12.35 2.01 20.98
CA SER A 256 13.60 2.77 21.14
C SER A 256 13.38 3.85 22.19
N PHE A 257 13.79 3.59 23.43
CA PHE A 257 13.63 4.51 24.56
C PHE A 257 14.92 5.24 24.91
N THR A 258 14.89 6.54 25.15
CA THR A 258 16.04 7.24 25.74
C THR A 258 15.63 8.31 26.73
N ASN A 259 16.42 8.44 27.79
CA ASN A 259 16.32 9.54 28.76
C ASN A 259 17.49 10.54 28.62
N SER A 260 18.21 10.51 27.50
CA SER A 260 19.33 11.41 27.20
C SER A 260 18.84 12.72 26.57
N GLY A 261 19.39 13.87 26.99
CA GLY A 261 19.10 15.17 26.38
C GLY A 261 18.09 16.01 27.17
N THR A 262 17.10 16.59 26.48
CA THR A 262 16.10 17.52 27.03
C THR A 262 14.90 16.83 27.71
N GLY A 263 14.77 15.50 27.61
CA GLY A 263 13.68 14.74 28.23
C GLY A 263 13.67 13.27 27.79
N ALA A 264 12.68 12.52 28.29
CA ALA A 264 12.41 11.16 27.83
C ALA A 264 11.84 11.18 26.41
N SER A 265 12.30 10.28 25.56
CA SER A 265 11.82 10.06 24.20
C SER A 265 11.62 8.57 23.95
N CYS A 266 10.59 8.23 23.18
CA CYS A 266 10.32 6.85 22.81
C CYS A 266 9.76 6.77 21.39
N GLU A 267 10.38 5.93 20.55
CA GLU A 267 9.88 5.56 19.22
C GLU A 267 9.49 4.07 19.25
N ILE A 268 8.45 3.68 18.52
CA ILE A 268 7.96 2.28 18.52
C ILE A 268 7.82 1.81 17.08
N ASP A 269 8.61 0.80 16.72
CA ASP A 269 8.43 0.06 15.47
C ASP A 269 7.51 -1.13 15.74
N ARG A 270 6.27 -1.01 15.27
CA ARG A 270 5.29 -2.09 15.34
C ARG A 270 5.58 -3.15 14.28
N ILE A 271 5.50 -4.41 14.65
CA ILE A 271 5.59 -5.55 13.74
C ILE A 271 4.26 -6.32 13.80
N PRO A 272 3.35 -6.05 12.84
CA PRO A 272 2.05 -6.70 12.80
C PRO A 272 2.15 -8.22 12.63
N ASN A 273 1.13 -8.95 13.10
CA ASN A 273 1.09 -10.41 13.01
C ASN A 273 1.17 -10.93 11.56
N GLN A 274 0.43 -10.30 10.64
CA GLN A 274 0.45 -10.71 9.23
C GLN A 274 1.84 -10.56 8.63
N PHE A 275 2.48 -9.42 8.87
CA PHE A 275 3.80 -9.11 8.35
C PHE A 275 4.88 -10.11 8.79
N ILE A 276 4.93 -10.46 10.09
CA ILE A 276 5.89 -11.48 10.56
C ILE A 276 5.54 -12.88 10.04
N ASN A 277 4.26 -13.19 9.82
CA ASN A 277 3.85 -14.45 9.21
C ASN A 277 4.25 -14.55 7.73
N ASP A 278 4.15 -13.46 6.98
CA ASP A 278 4.61 -13.40 5.58
C ASP A 278 6.12 -13.64 5.52
N LEU A 279 6.89 -12.96 6.37
CA LEU A 279 8.33 -13.19 6.52
C LEU A 279 8.63 -14.64 6.94
N ARG A 280 7.86 -15.21 7.88
CA ARG A 280 8.00 -16.61 8.34
C ARG A 280 7.72 -17.60 7.22
N SER A 281 6.76 -17.32 6.33
CA SER A 281 6.43 -18.17 5.18
C SER A 281 7.61 -18.28 4.19
N LEU A 282 8.34 -17.17 3.99
CA LEU A 282 9.55 -17.12 3.17
C LEU A 282 10.72 -17.79 3.93
N TYR A 283 10.89 -17.48 5.21
CA TYR A 283 12.00 -17.97 6.03
C TYR A 283 11.98 -19.48 6.29
N LYS A 284 10.79 -20.09 6.41
CA LYS A 284 10.62 -21.54 6.62
C LYS A 284 11.07 -22.36 5.41
N LYS A 285 11.09 -21.79 4.20
CA LYS A 285 11.51 -22.48 2.97
C LYS A 285 13.03 -22.37 2.81
N PRO A 286 13.82 -23.47 2.94
CA PRO A 286 15.28 -23.39 2.92
C PRO A 286 15.86 -22.79 1.64
N SER A 287 15.19 -22.99 0.50
CA SER A 287 15.58 -22.43 -0.80
C SER A 287 15.38 -20.92 -0.91
N LEU A 288 14.52 -20.32 -0.08
CA LEU A 288 14.20 -18.88 -0.11
C LEU A 288 14.92 -18.09 0.97
N ARG A 289 15.26 -18.75 2.08
CA ARG A 289 15.90 -18.15 3.26
C ARG A 289 17.14 -17.30 2.94
N PRO A 290 18.12 -17.75 2.12
CA PRO A 290 19.32 -16.95 1.86
C PRO A 290 19.01 -15.59 1.20
N THR A 291 18.02 -15.54 0.30
CA THR A 291 17.59 -14.30 -0.35
C THR A 291 16.89 -13.37 0.64
N LEU A 292 16.03 -13.91 1.50
CA LEU A 292 15.38 -13.13 2.55
C LEU A 292 16.41 -12.55 3.53
N GLU A 293 17.34 -13.37 4.02
CA GLU A 293 18.44 -12.94 4.89
C GLU A 293 19.29 -11.84 4.22
N GLY A 294 19.55 -11.97 2.93
CA GLY A 294 20.23 -10.95 2.13
C GLY A 294 19.49 -9.61 2.11
N PHE A 295 18.17 -9.60 1.95
CA PHE A 295 17.38 -8.36 2.03
C PHE A 295 17.33 -7.78 3.44
N LEU A 296 17.14 -8.64 4.45
CA LEU A 296 17.03 -8.21 5.84
C LEU A 296 18.36 -7.74 6.45
N THR A 297 19.50 -8.08 5.86
CA THR A 297 20.82 -7.61 6.31
C THR A 297 21.38 -6.45 5.49
N ASN A 298 20.86 -6.20 4.28
CA ASN A 298 21.35 -5.15 3.39
C ASN A 298 20.71 -3.78 3.69
N PRO A 299 21.45 -2.80 4.24
CA PRO A 299 20.88 -1.51 4.62
C PRO A 299 20.31 -0.69 3.46
N LYS A 300 20.74 -0.97 2.21
CA LYS A 300 20.26 -0.24 1.02
C LYS A 300 18.92 -0.74 0.51
N LEU A 301 18.55 -1.98 0.84
CA LEU A 301 17.34 -2.63 0.32
C LEU A 301 16.33 -2.93 1.42
N GLN A 302 16.78 -3.02 2.67
CA GLN A 302 15.97 -3.47 3.78
C GLN A 302 14.70 -2.64 3.98
N SER A 303 14.79 -1.30 4.04
CA SER A 303 13.61 -0.45 4.29
C SER A 303 12.58 -0.67 3.20
N ASP A 304 12.96 -0.45 1.93
CA ASP A 304 12.09 -0.62 0.78
C ASP A 304 11.47 -2.01 0.70
N PHE A 305 12.22 -3.07 1.02
CA PHE A 305 11.70 -4.44 1.06
C PHE A 305 10.67 -4.63 2.16
N LEU A 306 10.95 -4.17 3.38
CA LEU A 306 10.04 -4.28 4.52
C LEU A 306 8.76 -3.48 4.27
N ASP A 307 8.89 -2.25 3.79
CA ASP A 307 7.76 -1.36 3.50
C ASP A 307 6.89 -1.91 2.36
N SER A 308 7.51 -2.47 1.31
CA SER A 308 6.79 -3.11 0.21
C SER A 308 6.04 -4.36 0.67
N LEU A 309 6.67 -5.23 1.47
CA LEU A 309 6.03 -6.45 1.93
C LEU A 309 4.89 -6.14 2.93
N GLU A 310 5.10 -5.21 3.87
CA GLU A 310 4.06 -4.79 4.81
C GLU A 310 2.84 -4.17 4.08
N GLY A 311 3.11 -3.35 3.05
CA GLY A 311 2.08 -2.74 2.21
C GLY A 311 1.45 -3.67 1.17
N HIS A 312 1.88 -4.94 1.07
CA HIS A 312 1.50 -5.87 0.00
C HIS A 312 1.72 -5.27 -1.40
N LEU A 313 2.84 -4.60 -1.58
CA LEU A 313 3.26 -3.93 -2.80
C LEU A 313 4.38 -4.69 -3.51
N ASP A 314 4.46 -4.50 -4.82
CA ASP A 314 5.54 -5.02 -5.64
C ASP A 314 6.89 -4.39 -5.27
N PHE A 315 7.92 -5.20 -5.04
CA PHE A 315 9.24 -4.73 -4.65
C PHE A 315 10.20 -4.71 -5.85
N TYR A 316 10.70 -3.53 -6.20
CA TYR A 316 11.57 -3.37 -7.38
C TYR A 316 12.88 -4.16 -7.30
N GLY A 317 13.39 -4.41 -6.08
CA GLY A 317 14.63 -5.17 -5.87
C GLY A 317 14.55 -6.65 -6.24
N LEU A 318 13.36 -7.16 -6.58
CA LEU A 318 13.19 -8.54 -7.08
C LEU A 318 13.63 -8.70 -8.53
N TYR A 319 13.49 -7.64 -9.33
CA TYR A 319 13.68 -7.70 -10.78
C TYR A 319 15.16 -7.59 -11.16
N PRO A 320 15.57 -8.22 -12.28
CA PRO A 320 16.83 -7.88 -12.93
C PRO A 320 16.88 -6.39 -13.27
N ASN A 321 18.03 -5.77 -13.04
CA ASN A 321 18.24 -4.36 -13.33
C ASN A 321 19.74 -4.07 -13.48
N LYS A 322 20.15 -3.64 -14.68
CA LYS A 322 21.54 -3.29 -15.02
C LYS A 322 22.51 -4.37 -14.52
N ASN A 323 23.15 -4.09 -13.38
CA ASN A 323 24.20 -4.92 -12.77
C ASN A 323 23.65 -6.03 -11.86
N SER A 324 22.34 -6.09 -11.61
CA SER A 324 21.67 -7.11 -10.81
C SER A 324 20.94 -8.11 -11.70
N LYS A 325 21.10 -9.41 -11.42
CA LYS A 325 20.33 -10.48 -12.05
C LYS A 325 18.93 -10.66 -11.43
N GLY A 326 18.58 -9.86 -10.42
CA GLY A 326 17.36 -10.04 -9.65
C GLY A 326 17.42 -11.24 -8.71
N VAL A 327 16.28 -11.73 -8.26
CA VAL A 327 16.15 -12.91 -7.40
C VAL A 327 15.86 -14.18 -8.21
N SER A 328 15.92 -15.34 -7.56
CA SER A 328 15.49 -16.60 -8.18
C SER A 328 13.98 -16.61 -8.47
N THR A 329 13.56 -17.35 -9.50
CA THR A 329 12.14 -17.54 -9.86
C THR A 329 11.31 -18.02 -8.68
N ARG A 330 11.85 -18.94 -7.87
CA ARG A 330 11.16 -19.48 -6.69
C ARG A 330 10.90 -18.40 -5.63
N PHE A 331 11.85 -17.49 -5.40
CA PHE A 331 11.67 -16.40 -4.44
C PHE A 331 10.69 -15.36 -4.98
N TYR A 332 10.85 -14.99 -6.25
CA TYR A 332 9.96 -14.05 -6.93
C TYR A 332 8.49 -14.52 -6.85
N GLU A 333 8.22 -15.76 -7.22
CA GLU A 333 6.85 -16.31 -7.19
C GLU A 333 6.28 -16.38 -5.78
N ALA A 334 7.08 -16.81 -4.80
CA ALA A 334 6.64 -16.85 -3.41
C ALA A 334 6.30 -15.44 -2.88
N TYR A 335 7.08 -14.42 -3.24
CA TYR A 335 6.79 -13.03 -2.87
C TYR A 335 5.52 -12.53 -3.56
N GLN A 336 5.39 -12.75 -4.88
CA GLN A 336 4.25 -12.27 -5.66
C GLN A 336 2.93 -12.93 -5.23
N GLN A 337 2.96 -14.20 -4.79
CA GLN A 337 1.83 -14.87 -4.16
C GLN A 337 1.43 -14.20 -2.84
N LEU A 338 2.40 -13.85 -1.98
CA LEU A 338 2.08 -13.18 -0.71
C LEU A 338 1.37 -11.83 -0.91
N ILE A 339 1.71 -11.10 -1.98
CA ILE A 339 1.07 -9.81 -2.29
C ILE A 339 -0.15 -9.94 -3.23
N GLY A 340 -0.65 -11.16 -3.47
CA GLY A 340 -1.89 -11.40 -4.23
C GLY A 340 -1.79 -11.16 -5.74
N ASN A 341 -0.63 -11.39 -6.34
CA ASN A 341 -0.39 -11.21 -7.78
C ASN A 341 -0.41 -12.52 -8.60
N GLU A 342 -1.02 -13.61 -8.11
CA GLU A 342 -0.96 -14.93 -8.77
C GLU A 342 -1.47 -14.91 -10.21
N VAL A 343 -2.58 -14.23 -10.46
CA VAL A 343 -3.16 -14.10 -11.80
C VAL A 343 -2.19 -13.36 -12.75
N LYS A 344 -1.55 -12.29 -12.27
CA LYS A 344 -0.58 -11.52 -13.06
C LYS A 344 0.69 -12.31 -13.33
N LEU A 345 1.13 -13.17 -12.39
CA LEU A 345 2.27 -14.07 -12.60
C LEU A 345 2.02 -14.99 -13.80
N ALA A 346 0.84 -15.59 -13.88
CA ALA A 346 0.49 -16.51 -14.97
C ALA A 346 0.51 -15.79 -16.34
N TYR A 347 -0.11 -14.61 -16.42
CA TYR A 347 -0.05 -13.80 -17.63
C TYR A 347 1.36 -13.33 -17.98
N ALA A 348 2.17 -12.93 -16.99
CA ALA A 348 3.54 -12.50 -17.21
C ALA A 348 4.41 -13.63 -17.80
N LYS A 349 4.28 -14.86 -17.28
CA LYS A 349 4.93 -16.06 -17.85
C LYS A 349 4.52 -16.27 -19.30
N TYR A 350 3.21 -16.20 -19.58
CA TYR A 350 2.70 -16.44 -20.92
C TYR A 350 3.14 -15.37 -21.90
N ILE A 351 3.14 -14.08 -21.51
CA ILE A 351 3.66 -12.99 -22.34
C ILE A 351 5.16 -13.18 -22.62
N ALA A 352 5.94 -13.61 -21.63
CA ALA A 352 7.36 -13.92 -21.83
C ALA A 352 7.58 -15.05 -22.85
N TYR A 353 6.73 -16.08 -22.79
CA TYR A 353 6.71 -17.17 -23.75
C TYR A 353 6.34 -16.67 -25.17
N LEU A 354 5.31 -15.83 -25.30
CA LEU A 354 4.95 -15.21 -26.58
C LEU A 354 6.09 -14.37 -27.16
N LEU A 355 6.75 -13.54 -26.34
CA LEU A 355 7.91 -12.75 -26.78
C LEU A 355 9.05 -13.62 -27.32
N ARG A 356 9.20 -14.88 -26.88
CA ARG A 356 10.23 -15.80 -27.38
C ARG A 356 9.84 -16.49 -28.69
N LYS A 357 8.55 -16.61 -28.99
CA LYS A 357 8.03 -17.18 -30.23
C LYS A 357 8.16 -16.26 -31.43
N GLU A 358 8.14 -14.95 -31.19
CA GLU A 358 8.17 -13.97 -32.27
C GLU A 358 9.57 -13.80 -32.88
N GLU A 359 9.62 -13.52 -34.17
CA GLU A 359 10.84 -13.19 -34.89
C GLU A 359 11.15 -11.70 -34.75
N TRP A 360 12.26 -11.37 -34.09
CA TRP A 360 12.64 -9.97 -33.85
C TRP A 360 13.79 -9.52 -34.73
N SER A 361 13.86 -8.22 -35.01
CA SER A 361 15.05 -7.62 -35.62
C SER A 361 16.27 -7.73 -34.70
N LYS A 362 17.48 -7.63 -35.25
CA LYS A 362 18.73 -7.63 -34.48
C LYS A 362 18.76 -6.60 -33.34
N ALA A 363 18.16 -5.42 -33.55
CA ALA A 363 18.09 -4.37 -32.54
C ALA A 363 17.14 -4.73 -31.39
N GLN A 364 15.99 -5.33 -31.71
CA GLN A 364 14.98 -5.79 -30.75
C GLN A 364 15.49 -6.99 -29.93
N HIS A 365 16.16 -7.96 -30.56
CA HIS A 365 16.84 -9.05 -29.82
C HIS A 365 17.86 -8.49 -28.82
N LYS A 366 18.70 -7.54 -29.25
CA LYS A 366 19.67 -6.88 -28.36
C LYS A 366 19.00 -6.13 -27.20
N LEU A 367 17.80 -5.59 -27.39
CA LEU A 367 17.02 -4.99 -26.30
C LEU A 367 16.55 -6.05 -25.32
N LEU A 368 15.94 -7.14 -25.80
CA LEU A 368 15.43 -8.23 -24.96
C LEU A 368 16.52 -8.95 -24.17
N GLU A 369 17.76 -8.97 -24.65
CA GLU A 369 18.91 -9.52 -23.92
C GLU A 369 19.37 -8.66 -22.73
N LYS A 370 18.95 -7.38 -22.66
CA LYS A 370 19.30 -6.53 -21.52
C LYS A 370 18.52 -6.94 -20.27
N THR A 371 19.19 -6.94 -19.12
CA THR A 371 18.55 -7.22 -17.83
C THR A 371 17.47 -6.19 -17.49
N ASP A 372 17.63 -4.93 -17.91
CA ASP A 372 16.72 -3.81 -17.64
C ASP A 372 15.89 -3.38 -18.87
N ALA A 373 15.63 -4.30 -19.82
CA ALA A 373 14.98 -3.96 -21.10
C ALA A 373 13.73 -3.06 -20.96
N PRO A 374 12.76 -3.31 -20.06
CA PRO A 374 11.55 -2.48 -19.92
C PRO A 374 11.82 -1.03 -19.48
N ALA A 375 12.96 -0.78 -18.83
CA ALA A 375 13.38 0.53 -18.37
C ALA A 375 14.36 1.20 -19.36
N SER A 376 15.15 0.40 -20.08
CA SER A 376 16.21 0.92 -20.97
C SER A 376 15.67 1.57 -22.25
N ASP A 377 14.59 1.02 -22.81
CA ASP A 377 13.84 1.60 -23.93
C ASP A 377 12.36 1.21 -23.79
N HIS A 378 11.64 1.98 -22.96
CA HIS A 378 10.27 1.67 -22.59
C HIS A 378 9.32 1.64 -23.78
N ALA A 379 9.49 2.57 -24.74
CA ALA A 379 8.60 2.68 -25.89
C ALA A 379 8.75 1.48 -26.83
N LEU A 380 9.99 1.08 -27.13
CA LEU A 380 10.25 -0.09 -27.97
C LEU A 380 9.85 -1.39 -27.28
N TYR A 381 10.14 -1.55 -25.98
CA TYR A 381 9.71 -2.75 -25.25
C TYR A 381 8.17 -2.88 -25.22
N LYS A 382 7.47 -1.76 -24.95
CA LYS A 382 6.01 -1.70 -25.01
C LYS A 382 5.47 -2.12 -26.39
N SER A 383 6.05 -1.61 -27.47
CA SER A 383 5.60 -1.96 -28.82
C SER A 383 5.82 -3.43 -29.14
N MET A 384 6.95 -4.01 -28.71
CA MET A 384 7.25 -5.43 -28.89
C MET A 384 6.28 -6.33 -28.12
N VAL A 385 5.99 -6.02 -26.85
CA VAL A 385 4.98 -6.76 -26.07
C VAL A 385 3.63 -6.73 -26.77
N TYR A 386 3.19 -5.54 -27.21
CA TYR A 386 1.91 -5.41 -27.86
C TYR A 386 1.86 -6.12 -29.23
N GLU A 387 2.94 -6.07 -30.01
CA GLU A 387 3.08 -6.80 -31.28
C GLU A 387 2.96 -8.31 -31.07
N ALA A 388 3.63 -8.87 -30.06
CA ALA A 388 3.52 -10.28 -29.71
C ALA A 388 2.09 -10.68 -29.32
N LEU A 389 1.37 -9.83 -28.56
CA LEU A 389 -0.03 -10.09 -28.19
C LEU A 389 -0.97 -10.07 -29.40
N VAL A 390 -0.76 -9.16 -30.36
CA VAL A 390 -1.55 -9.10 -31.62
C VAL A 390 -1.27 -10.31 -32.52
N ALA A 391 -0.01 -10.72 -32.63
CA ALA A 391 0.38 -11.92 -33.38
C ALA A 391 -0.23 -13.18 -32.74
N ALA A 392 -0.17 -13.30 -31.41
CA ALA A 392 -0.80 -14.38 -30.67
C ALA A 392 -2.32 -14.40 -30.83
N ALA A 393 -2.97 -13.23 -30.84
CA ALA A 393 -4.41 -13.14 -31.09
C ALA A 393 -4.78 -13.71 -32.47
N SER A 394 -3.99 -13.40 -33.51
CA SER A 394 -4.17 -13.95 -34.87
C SER A 394 -4.06 -15.48 -34.91
N ARG A 395 -3.26 -16.07 -34.02
CA ARG A 395 -3.11 -17.53 -33.86
C ARG A 395 -4.11 -18.15 -32.89
N LYS A 396 -5.08 -17.38 -32.38
CA LYS A 396 -6.05 -17.77 -31.34
C LYS A 396 -5.42 -18.13 -29.98
N GLU A 397 -4.16 -17.73 -29.77
CA GLU A 397 -3.39 -17.92 -28.55
C GLU A 397 -3.53 -16.74 -27.57
N TRP A 398 -4.28 -15.68 -27.92
CA TRP A 398 -4.53 -14.56 -27.02
C TRP A 398 -5.90 -13.94 -27.23
N HIS A 399 -6.82 -14.25 -26.31
CA HIS A 399 -8.17 -13.69 -26.30
C HIS A 399 -8.19 -12.26 -25.73
N TRP A 400 -9.09 -11.40 -26.23
CA TRP A 400 -9.25 -10.01 -25.77
C TRP A 400 -9.59 -9.90 -24.27
N ALA A 401 -10.24 -10.92 -23.70
CA ALA A 401 -10.51 -10.98 -22.26
C ALA A 401 -9.22 -11.07 -21.42
N HIS A 402 -8.21 -11.82 -21.88
CA HIS A 402 -6.90 -11.83 -21.23
C HIS A 402 -6.24 -10.44 -21.29
N HIS A 403 -6.41 -9.73 -22.41
CA HIS A 403 -5.88 -8.37 -22.54
C HIS A 403 -6.50 -7.40 -21.52
N ILE A 404 -7.81 -7.50 -21.26
CA ILE A 404 -8.48 -6.69 -20.24
C ILE A 404 -7.97 -7.04 -18.83
N SER A 405 -7.73 -8.32 -18.53
CA SER A 405 -7.24 -8.76 -17.21
C SER A 405 -5.82 -8.31 -16.86
N ILE A 406 -5.03 -7.83 -17.83
CA ILE A 406 -3.68 -7.31 -17.58
C ILE A 406 -3.62 -5.78 -17.54
N LEU A 407 -4.75 -5.09 -17.72
CA LEU A 407 -4.83 -3.63 -17.57
C LEU A 407 -4.47 -3.22 -16.14
N ASN A 408 -3.78 -2.09 -16.00
CA ASN A 408 -3.47 -1.54 -14.68
C ASN A 408 -4.72 -1.02 -13.95
N TYR A 409 -5.73 -0.59 -14.72
CA TYR A 409 -6.96 0.06 -14.26
C TYR A 409 -8.19 -0.48 -15.03
N PRO A 410 -8.57 -1.75 -14.85
CA PRO A 410 -9.70 -2.38 -15.55
C PRO A 410 -11.08 -1.77 -15.22
N GLU A 411 -11.17 -0.94 -14.19
CA GLU A 411 -12.35 -0.18 -13.78
C GLU A 411 -12.45 1.22 -14.41
N LYS A 412 -11.35 1.72 -15.01
CA LYS A 412 -11.27 3.08 -15.51
C LYS A 412 -12.00 3.26 -16.84
N ILE A 413 -12.84 4.29 -16.90
CA ILE A 413 -13.57 4.73 -18.08
C ILE A 413 -13.28 6.22 -18.32
N PRO A 414 -12.95 6.66 -19.56
CA PRO A 414 -12.67 5.86 -20.74
C PRO A 414 -11.49 4.88 -20.57
N ILE A 415 -11.42 3.84 -21.42
CA ILE A 415 -10.45 2.75 -21.29
C ILE A 415 -9.01 3.26 -21.42
N ASP A 416 -8.18 2.97 -20.42
CA ASP A 416 -6.73 3.20 -20.40
C ASP A 416 -5.98 1.94 -20.89
N SER A 417 -5.12 2.05 -21.90
CA SER A 417 -4.34 0.90 -22.43
C SER A 417 -3.13 0.51 -21.58
N ASN A 418 -2.90 1.17 -20.45
CA ASN A 418 -1.69 0.95 -19.68
C ASN A 418 -1.67 -0.44 -19.02
N ILE A 419 -0.78 -1.30 -19.50
CA ILE A 419 -0.43 -2.62 -18.91
C ILE A 419 0.96 -2.59 -18.25
N GLY A 420 1.49 -1.40 -17.93
CA GLY A 420 2.88 -1.21 -17.53
C GLY A 420 3.35 -2.01 -16.32
N ARG A 421 2.45 -2.43 -15.44
CA ARG A 421 2.79 -3.28 -14.29
C ARG A 421 3.29 -4.66 -14.75
N ILE A 422 2.80 -5.19 -15.88
CA ILE A 422 3.16 -6.52 -16.35
C ILE A 422 4.49 -6.57 -17.09
N TYR A 423 4.98 -5.45 -17.64
CA TYR A 423 6.21 -5.46 -18.46
C TYR A 423 7.42 -5.97 -17.70
N ARG A 424 7.61 -5.55 -16.45
CA ARG A 424 8.74 -6.03 -15.64
C ARG A 424 8.58 -7.49 -15.24
N MET A 425 7.37 -7.92 -14.94
CA MET A 425 7.05 -9.32 -14.62
C MET A 425 7.31 -10.22 -15.83
N ALA A 426 6.85 -9.80 -17.01
CA ALA A 426 7.08 -10.52 -18.26
C ALA A 426 8.58 -10.58 -18.57
N HIS A 427 9.32 -9.47 -18.38
CA HIS A 427 10.77 -9.47 -18.61
C HIS A 427 11.56 -10.34 -17.63
N PHE A 428 11.11 -10.39 -16.37
CA PHE A 428 11.66 -11.32 -15.38
C PHE A 428 11.60 -12.75 -15.90
N TYR A 429 10.43 -13.19 -16.36
CA TYR A 429 10.25 -14.52 -16.93
C TYR A 429 10.95 -14.70 -18.28
N TYR A 430 11.00 -13.66 -19.12
CA TYR A 430 11.76 -13.71 -20.36
C TYR A 430 13.23 -13.99 -20.08
N SER A 431 13.79 -13.47 -18.99
CA SER A 431 15.19 -13.72 -18.60
C SER A 431 15.39 -15.06 -17.88
N ALA A 432 14.36 -15.57 -17.19
CA ALA A 432 14.46 -16.72 -16.29
C ALA A 432 14.04 -18.06 -16.90
N LEU A 433 13.10 -18.07 -17.87
CA LEU A 433 12.59 -19.28 -18.51
C LEU A 433 13.54 -19.76 -19.61
N LEU A 434 13.55 -21.07 -19.85
CA LEU A 434 14.23 -21.68 -20.98
C LEU A 434 13.32 -21.69 -22.22
N PRO A 435 13.89 -21.74 -23.45
CA PRO A 435 13.08 -21.81 -24.68
C PRO A 435 12.15 -23.03 -24.74
N GLU A 436 12.52 -24.13 -24.07
CA GLU A 436 11.76 -25.38 -24.08
C GLU A 436 10.67 -25.45 -23.00
N ASP A 437 10.54 -24.44 -22.14
CA ASP A 437 9.54 -24.43 -21.08
C ASP A 437 8.13 -24.29 -21.69
N ASP A 438 7.28 -25.30 -21.46
CA ASP A 438 5.87 -25.25 -21.83
C ASP A 438 5.11 -24.38 -20.83
N VAL A 439 4.45 -23.33 -21.34
CA VAL A 439 3.71 -22.36 -20.53
C VAL A 439 2.26 -22.37 -20.96
N ALA A 440 1.41 -22.91 -20.09
CA ALA A 440 -0.03 -22.92 -20.30
C ALA A 440 -0.59 -21.48 -20.28
N MET A 441 -1.49 -21.19 -21.22
CA MET A 441 -2.31 -19.98 -21.18
C MET A 441 -3.28 -20.07 -20.00
N PRO A 442 -3.50 -18.99 -19.24
CA PRO A 442 -4.56 -18.96 -18.24
C PRO A 442 -5.95 -19.18 -18.86
N ASP A 443 -6.90 -19.68 -18.07
CA ASP A 443 -8.30 -19.79 -18.50
C ASP A 443 -8.89 -18.42 -18.86
N ILE A 444 -9.83 -18.40 -19.81
CA ILE A 444 -10.48 -17.15 -20.25
C ILE A 444 -11.28 -16.57 -19.08
N PRO A 445 -10.94 -15.36 -18.61
CA PRO A 445 -11.58 -14.76 -17.45
C PRO A 445 -12.97 -14.22 -17.82
N GLU A 446 -13.89 -14.28 -16.86
CA GLU A 446 -15.19 -13.61 -16.98
C GLU A 446 -15.03 -12.11 -16.71
N ILE A 447 -15.17 -11.30 -17.74
CA ILE A 447 -14.96 -9.83 -17.69
C ILE A 447 -16.21 -9.02 -18.02
N THR A 448 -17.33 -9.69 -18.28
CA THR A 448 -18.65 -9.10 -18.53
C THR A 448 -19.15 -8.26 -17.35
N ASN A 449 -18.69 -8.59 -16.14
CA ASN A 449 -19.00 -7.87 -14.90
C ASN A 449 -18.11 -6.63 -14.67
N LEU A 450 -17.21 -6.30 -15.61
CA LEU A 450 -16.37 -5.11 -15.53
C LEU A 450 -16.88 -4.00 -16.46
N PRO A 451 -16.78 -2.72 -16.07
CA PRO A 451 -17.18 -1.61 -16.94
C PRO A 451 -16.43 -1.60 -18.29
N VAL A 452 -15.12 -1.85 -18.28
CA VAL A 452 -14.32 -1.97 -19.51
C VAL A 452 -14.79 -3.14 -20.39
N GLY A 453 -15.21 -4.26 -19.78
CA GLY A 453 -15.76 -5.40 -20.51
C GLY A 453 -17.10 -5.06 -21.19
N GLN A 454 -17.97 -4.29 -20.52
CA GLN A 454 -19.21 -3.80 -21.14
C GLN A 454 -18.94 -2.86 -22.32
N ILE A 455 -18.00 -1.92 -22.18
CA ILE A 455 -17.59 -1.05 -23.30
C ILE A 455 -17.05 -1.89 -24.45
N ALA A 456 -16.12 -2.82 -24.19
CA ALA A 456 -15.55 -3.66 -25.24
C ALA A 456 -16.63 -4.44 -25.99
N ASN A 457 -17.54 -5.11 -25.26
CA ASN A 457 -18.64 -5.85 -25.85
C ASN A 457 -19.63 -4.98 -26.64
N MET A 458 -19.94 -3.78 -26.14
CA MET A 458 -20.73 -2.78 -26.88
C MET A 458 -20.09 -2.48 -28.24
N PHE A 459 -18.79 -2.22 -28.26
CA PHE A 459 -18.08 -1.96 -29.51
C PHE A 459 -17.97 -3.20 -30.40
N PHE A 460 -17.82 -4.41 -29.85
CA PHE A 460 -17.84 -5.65 -30.64
C PHE A 460 -19.20 -5.86 -31.31
N HIS A 461 -20.30 -5.60 -30.60
CA HIS A 461 -21.65 -5.63 -31.17
C HIS A 461 -21.77 -4.64 -32.34
N ILE A 462 -21.40 -3.38 -32.15
CA ILE A 462 -21.44 -2.34 -33.19
C ILE A 462 -20.60 -2.73 -34.42
N VAL A 463 -19.42 -3.31 -34.19
CA VAL A 463 -18.52 -3.75 -35.26
C VAL A 463 -19.06 -4.97 -36.01
N GLY A 464 -19.73 -5.90 -35.32
CA GLY A 464 -20.37 -7.08 -35.94
C GLY A 464 -21.57 -6.73 -36.82
N GLU A 465 -22.24 -5.60 -36.58
CA GLU A 465 -23.34 -5.10 -37.41
C GLU A 465 -22.87 -4.35 -38.66
N ASP A 466 -21.60 -3.92 -38.71
CA ASP A 466 -21.07 -3.09 -39.80
C ASP A 466 -20.86 -3.85 -41.11
N LYS A 467 -21.84 -3.73 -42.00
CA LYS A 467 -21.79 -4.33 -43.35
C LYS A 467 -20.73 -3.69 -44.27
N ARG A 468 -20.19 -2.52 -43.93
CA ARG A 468 -19.20 -1.80 -44.77
C ARG A 468 -17.76 -2.14 -44.40
N SER A 469 -17.55 -3.00 -43.41
CA SER A 469 -16.23 -3.42 -42.94
C SER A 469 -15.29 -2.27 -42.62
N TYR A 470 -15.79 -1.18 -42.02
CA TYR A 470 -15.00 -0.02 -41.62
C TYR A 470 -13.91 -0.40 -40.61
N TYR A 471 -14.15 -1.46 -39.82
CA TYR A 471 -13.17 -2.04 -38.90
C TYR A 471 -11.86 -2.51 -39.58
N SER A 472 -11.85 -2.74 -40.89
CA SER A 472 -10.62 -3.08 -41.65
C SER A 472 -9.51 -2.04 -41.47
N ARG A 473 -9.87 -0.77 -41.25
CA ARG A 473 -8.91 0.31 -40.94
C ARG A 473 -8.16 0.10 -39.62
N TRP A 474 -8.69 -0.73 -38.73
CA TRP A 474 -8.11 -1.02 -37.41
C TRP A 474 -7.24 -2.28 -37.38
N LEU A 475 -7.14 -2.99 -38.51
CA LEU A 475 -6.23 -4.13 -38.69
C LEU A 475 -4.86 -3.74 -39.25
N GLY A 476 -4.74 -2.56 -39.88
CA GLY A 476 -3.52 -2.11 -40.55
C GLY A 476 -2.48 -1.42 -39.63
N SER A 477 -1.32 -1.08 -40.20
CA SER A 477 -0.24 -0.37 -39.49
C SER A 477 -0.63 1.03 -38.99
N ARG A 478 -1.69 1.62 -39.55
CA ARG A 478 -2.26 2.92 -39.16
C ARG A 478 -3.50 2.82 -38.27
N TYR A 479 -3.69 1.71 -37.54
CA TYR A 479 -4.89 1.50 -36.71
C TYR A 479 -5.15 2.62 -35.70
N GLN A 480 -4.10 3.29 -35.20
CA GLN A 480 -4.23 4.42 -34.28
C GLN A 480 -4.86 5.67 -34.93
N ASP A 481 -4.80 5.79 -36.26
CA ASP A 481 -5.47 6.86 -37.01
C ASP A 481 -6.98 6.56 -37.19
N GLY A 482 -7.41 5.34 -36.85
CA GLY A 482 -8.78 4.89 -36.97
C GLY A 482 -9.74 5.67 -36.05
N ASN A 483 -10.54 6.57 -36.62
CA ASN A 483 -11.57 7.28 -35.87
C ASN A 483 -12.82 6.38 -35.69
N PRO A 484 -13.27 6.07 -34.45
CA PRO A 484 -14.49 5.29 -34.20
C PRO A 484 -15.78 6.05 -34.48
N LEU A 485 -15.77 7.38 -34.51
CA LEU A 485 -16.98 8.19 -34.60
C LEU A 485 -17.85 7.89 -35.83
N PRO A 486 -17.31 7.72 -37.07
CA PRO A 486 -18.14 7.39 -38.23
C PRO A 486 -18.83 6.03 -38.16
N LEU A 487 -18.24 5.06 -37.44
CA LEU A 487 -18.87 3.78 -37.19
C LEU A 487 -20.00 3.94 -36.16
N LEU A 488 -19.76 4.72 -35.11
CA LEU A 488 -20.75 4.99 -34.06
C LEU A 488 -21.97 5.73 -34.60
N VAL A 489 -21.79 6.75 -35.44
CA VAL A 489 -22.91 7.44 -36.10
C VAL A 489 -23.74 6.47 -36.92
N ARG A 490 -23.09 5.59 -37.69
CA ARG A 490 -23.77 4.68 -38.61
C ARG A 490 -24.50 3.54 -37.91
N GLU A 491 -23.81 2.81 -37.04
CA GLU A 491 -24.31 1.59 -36.41
C GLU A 491 -24.64 1.80 -34.93
N GLY A 492 -23.83 2.57 -34.20
CA GLY A 492 -24.02 2.81 -32.77
C GLY A 492 -25.32 3.55 -32.44
N SER A 493 -25.73 4.52 -33.25
CA SER A 493 -26.97 5.31 -33.07
C SER A 493 -28.26 4.51 -33.19
N ARG A 494 -28.19 3.27 -33.69
CA ARG A 494 -29.32 2.34 -33.76
C ARG A 494 -29.57 1.62 -32.44
N PHE A 495 -28.56 1.50 -31.59
CA PHE A 495 -28.58 0.55 -30.46
C PHE A 495 -28.27 1.16 -29.10
N TYR A 496 -27.56 2.28 -29.06
CA TYR A 496 -27.10 2.89 -27.81
C TYR A 496 -27.44 4.37 -27.79
N ASP A 497 -27.61 4.92 -26.59
CA ASP A 497 -27.80 6.36 -26.40
C ASP A 497 -26.47 7.12 -26.46
N LEU A 498 -26.54 8.39 -26.87
CA LEU A 498 -25.38 9.28 -26.93
C LEU A 498 -24.65 9.37 -25.57
N ASP A 499 -25.37 9.36 -24.46
CA ASP A 499 -24.79 9.48 -23.11
C ASP A 499 -23.85 8.32 -22.80
N VAL A 500 -24.23 7.10 -23.20
CA VAL A 500 -23.43 5.90 -23.01
C VAL A 500 -22.12 6.00 -23.79
N LEU A 501 -22.19 6.42 -25.06
CA LEU A 501 -21.01 6.58 -25.89
C LEU A 501 -20.11 7.72 -25.43
N TYR A 502 -20.72 8.80 -24.96
CA TYR A 502 -20.02 9.94 -24.41
C TYR A 502 -19.15 9.50 -23.23
N MET A 503 -19.73 8.78 -22.28
CA MET A 503 -18.98 8.26 -21.13
C MET A 503 -17.93 7.23 -21.53
N ALA A 504 -18.19 6.41 -22.54
CA ALA A 504 -17.22 5.41 -23.00
C ALA A 504 -15.95 6.02 -23.63
N LEU A 505 -16.03 7.24 -24.17
CA LEU A 505 -14.98 7.84 -25.01
C LEU A 505 -14.43 9.17 -24.51
N PHE A 506 -15.12 9.89 -23.62
CA PHE A 506 -14.72 11.24 -23.20
C PHE A 506 -14.39 11.28 -21.71
N ASP A 507 -13.29 11.95 -21.37
CA ASP A 507 -12.88 12.16 -19.98
C ASP A 507 -13.58 13.38 -19.34
N LEU A 508 -13.28 13.64 -18.07
CA LEU A 508 -13.82 14.79 -17.33
C LEU A 508 -13.37 16.15 -17.88
N GLU A 509 -12.36 16.20 -18.75
CA GLU A 509 -11.93 17.41 -19.45
C GLU A 509 -12.49 17.49 -20.88
N ASN A 510 -13.48 16.66 -21.19
CA ASN A 510 -14.11 16.52 -22.51
C ASN A 510 -13.14 16.12 -23.64
N ARG A 511 -12.02 15.47 -23.31
CA ARG A 511 -11.07 14.95 -24.30
C ARG A 511 -11.48 13.57 -24.73
N GLN A 512 -11.43 13.31 -26.05
CA GLN A 512 -11.67 11.98 -26.58
C GLN A 512 -10.47 11.05 -26.28
N ILE A 513 -10.71 9.99 -25.52
CA ILE A 513 -9.75 8.96 -25.15
C ILE A 513 -10.22 7.61 -25.74
N ALA A 514 -9.65 7.23 -26.88
CA ALA A 514 -10.02 5.99 -27.59
C ALA A 514 -8.87 4.98 -27.74
N TYR A 515 -7.66 5.29 -27.24
CA TYR A 515 -6.48 4.44 -27.45
C TYR A 515 -6.62 3.05 -26.80
N GLY A 516 -7.09 2.97 -25.55
CA GLY A 516 -7.35 1.69 -24.87
C GLY A 516 -8.37 0.81 -25.58
N LEU A 517 -9.46 1.41 -26.02
CA LEU A 517 -10.46 0.73 -26.81
C LEU A 517 -9.89 0.22 -28.14
N ARG A 518 -9.13 1.05 -28.87
CA ARG A 518 -8.48 0.65 -30.13
C ARG A 518 -7.54 -0.53 -29.94
N ASP A 519 -6.79 -0.56 -28.84
CA ASP A 519 -5.86 -1.63 -28.54
C ASP A 519 -6.60 -2.97 -28.31
N ILE A 520 -7.70 -2.94 -27.55
CA ILE A 520 -8.59 -4.10 -27.33
C ILE A 520 -9.26 -4.55 -28.63
N LEU A 521 -9.81 -3.61 -29.40
CA LEU A 521 -10.47 -3.90 -30.67
C LEU A 521 -9.51 -4.53 -31.67
N ARG A 522 -8.26 -4.06 -31.73
CA ARG A 522 -7.25 -4.66 -32.60
C ARG A 522 -6.97 -6.12 -32.20
N ILE A 523 -6.89 -6.43 -30.91
CA ILE A 523 -6.77 -7.82 -30.43
C ILE A 523 -8.00 -8.65 -30.87
N TYR A 524 -9.21 -8.16 -30.60
CA TYR A 524 -10.45 -8.85 -30.97
C TYR A 524 -10.57 -9.10 -32.49
N LEU A 525 -10.29 -8.09 -33.30
CA LEU A 525 -10.36 -8.18 -34.76
C LEU A 525 -9.29 -9.10 -35.34
N ASN A 526 -8.07 -9.11 -34.77
CA ASN A 526 -7.06 -10.09 -35.18
C ASN A 526 -7.43 -11.50 -34.73
N TYR A 527 -8.06 -11.65 -33.56
CA TYR A 527 -8.60 -12.93 -33.13
C TYR A 527 -9.60 -13.47 -34.15
N HIS A 528 -10.50 -12.67 -34.72
CA HIS A 528 -11.48 -13.11 -35.72
C HIS A 528 -11.09 -12.81 -37.18
N ARG A 529 -9.80 -12.63 -37.48
CA ARG A 529 -9.34 -12.11 -38.80
C ARG A 529 -9.85 -12.91 -40.01
N ASP A 530 -9.88 -14.24 -39.87
CA ASP A 530 -10.26 -15.17 -40.95
C ASP A 530 -11.66 -15.77 -40.76
N GLU A 531 -12.46 -15.17 -39.88
CA GLU A 531 -13.81 -15.62 -39.53
C GLU A 531 -14.82 -14.50 -39.74
N THR A 532 -16.10 -14.88 -39.88
CA THR A 532 -17.16 -13.89 -39.80
C THR A 532 -17.25 -13.39 -38.36
N LEU A 533 -17.25 -12.07 -38.18
CA LEU A 533 -17.38 -11.46 -36.86
C LEU A 533 -18.71 -11.90 -36.22
N PRO A 534 -18.68 -12.35 -34.94
CA PRO A 534 -19.89 -12.69 -34.21
C PRO A 534 -20.85 -11.50 -34.14
N ARG A 535 -22.13 -11.75 -34.43
CA ARG A 535 -23.21 -10.80 -34.09
C ARG A 535 -23.59 -11.01 -32.64
N LEU A 536 -23.19 -10.08 -31.80
CA LEU A 536 -23.49 -10.12 -30.36
C LEU A 536 -24.87 -9.51 -30.10
N ALA A 537 -25.55 -10.00 -29.07
CA ALA A 537 -26.76 -9.35 -28.58
C ALA A 537 -26.42 -7.97 -27.98
N ILE A 538 -27.37 -7.03 -28.03
CA ILE A 538 -27.28 -5.74 -27.34
C ILE A 538 -27.05 -6.01 -25.85
N GLN A 539 -25.92 -5.53 -25.33
CA GLN A 539 -25.56 -5.70 -23.94
C GLN A 539 -26.16 -4.58 -23.06
N PRO A 540 -26.63 -4.90 -21.85
CA PRO A 540 -27.05 -3.88 -20.88
C PRO A 540 -25.83 -3.06 -20.44
N THR A 541 -26.04 -1.75 -20.28
CA THR A 541 -24.97 -0.76 -20.00
C THR A 541 -24.95 -0.31 -18.53
N ASN A 542 -25.53 -1.12 -17.64
CA ASN A 542 -25.81 -0.75 -16.26
C ASN A 542 -24.55 -0.52 -15.39
N LEU A 543 -23.37 -1.00 -15.84
CA LEU A 543 -22.11 -0.81 -15.11
C LEU A 543 -21.35 0.43 -15.59
N LEU A 544 -21.83 1.11 -16.63
CA LEU A 544 -21.19 2.31 -17.15
C LEU A 544 -21.54 3.52 -16.28
N PRO A 545 -20.58 4.43 -16.05
CA PRO A 545 -20.84 5.64 -15.29
C PRO A 545 -21.85 6.51 -16.03
N VAL A 546 -22.70 7.19 -15.27
CA VAL A 546 -23.65 8.17 -15.79
C VAL A 546 -22.94 9.53 -15.90
N PRO A 547 -23.22 10.34 -16.94
CA PRO A 547 -22.68 11.69 -17.01
C PRO A 547 -23.03 12.51 -15.77
N ASN A 548 -22.12 13.38 -15.34
CA ASN A 548 -22.38 14.28 -14.23
C ASN A 548 -23.39 15.39 -14.62
N MET A 549 -23.83 16.21 -13.67
CA MET A 549 -24.86 17.23 -13.92
C MET A 549 -24.50 18.22 -15.03
N GLU A 550 -23.23 18.65 -15.10
CA GLU A 550 -22.75 19.59 -16.13
C GLU A 550 -22.70 18.93 -17.51
N GLN A 551 -22.22 17.68 -17.57
CA GLN A 551 -22.21 16.88 -18.79
C GLN A 551 -23.62 16.58 -19.28
N VAL A 552 -24.56 16.23 -18.38
CA VAL A 552 -25.98 16.05 -18.72
C VAL A 552 -26.57 17.33 -19.28
N ALA A 553 -26.33 18.47 -18.63
CA ALA A 553 -26.82 19.76 -19.12
C ALA A 553 -26.26 20.07 -20.53
N TYR A 554 -24.99 19.80 -20.76
CA TYR A 554 -24.36 19.97 -22.07
C TYR A 554 -24.94 19.05 -23.14
N LEU A 555 -25.09 17.75 -22.86
CA LEU A 555 -25.68 16.79 -23.79
C LEU A 555 -27.16 17.12 -24.07
N ASN A 556 -27.88 17.65 -23.08
CA ASN A 556 -29.26 18.11 -23.26
C ASN A 556 -29.36 19.32 -24.19
N LYS A 557 -28.44 20.29 -24.13
CA LYS A 557 -28.40 21.39 -25.12
C LYS A 557 -28.34 20.88 -26.56
N LEU A 558 -27.55 19.84 -26.80
CA LEU A 558 -27.41 19.20 -28.11
C LEU A 558 -28.69 18.46 -28.52
N ARG A 559 -29.35 17.79 -27.58
CA ARG A 559 -30.66 17.16 -27.80
C ARG A 559 -31.75 18.16 -28.11
N ASP A 560 -31.81 19.25 -27.35
CA ASP A 560 -32.83 20.29 -27.50
C ASP A 560 -32.70 20.92 -28.89
N PHE A 561 -31.48 21.27 -29.30
CA PHE A 561 -31.23 21.75 -30.66
C PHE A 561 -31.62 20.71 -31.73
N ALA A 562 -31.24 19.44 -31.57
CA ALA A 562 -31.62 18.39 -32.51
C ALA A 562 -33.15 18.23 -32.60
N ASN A 563 -33.86 18.27 -31.48
CA ASN A 563 -35.32 18.16 -31.42
C ASN A 563 -36.03 19.36 -32.06
N GLU A 564 -35.53 20.58 -31.84
CA GLU A 564 -36.02 21.79 -32.51
C GLU A 564 -35.84 21.68 -34.02
N TYR A 565 -34.65 21.23 -34.46
CA TYR A 565 -34.37 21.01 -35.87
C TYR A 565 -35.31 19.97 -36.50
N LEU A 566 -35.55 18.86 -35.81
CA LEU A 566 -36.48 17.83 -36.25
C LEU A 566 -37.91 18.36 -36.36
N THR A 567 -38.35 19.17 -35.41
CA THR A 567 -39.67 19.83 -35.41
C THR A 567 -39.80 20.78 -36.61
N TYR A 568 -38.80 21.63 -36.83
CA TYR A 568 -38.73 22.50 -38.00
C TYR A 568 -38.78 21.70 -39.31
N TYR A 569 -38.01 20.61 -39.41
CA TYR A 569 -37.96 19.79 -40.62
C TYR A 569 -39.31 19.09 -40.90
N ARG A 570 -39.96 18.55 -39.87
CA ARG A 570 -41.27 17.90 -39.97
C ARG A 570 -42.38 18.90 -40.31
N ASP A 571 -42.54 19.93 -39.47
CA ASP A 571 -43.74 20.77 -39.47
C ASP A 571 -43.59 21.95 -40.42
N GLY A 572 -42.39 22.55 -40.48
CA GLY A 572 -42.09 23.69 -41.35
C GLY A 572 -41.82 23.29 -42.80
N ARG A 573 -40.91 22.34 -43.02
CA ARG A 573 -40.45 21.99 -44.39
C ARG A 573 -41.32 20.93 -45.07
N ASN A 574 -41.85 19.96 -44.33
CA ASN A 574 -42.59 18.83 -44.89
C ASN A 574 -44.07 18.74 -44.45
N LYS A 575 -44.65 19.83 -43.93
CA LYS A 575 -46.09 19.95 -43.61
C LYS A 575 -46.63 18.80 -42.74
N GLY A 576 -45.86 18.39 -41.73
CA GLY A 576 -46.27 17.38 -40.75
C GLY A 576 -46.02 15.92 -41.17
N ARG A 577 -45.36 15.66 -42.32
CA ARG A 577 -44.97 14.30 -42.75
C ARG A 577 -43.46 14.18 -42.81
N ILE A 578 -42.90 13.05 -42.39
CA ILE A 578 -41.46 12.76 -42.56
C ILE A 578 -41.34 11.67 -43.63
N ASP A 579 -40.74 12.03 -44.76
CA ASP A 579 -40.35 11.10 -45.82
C ASP A 579 -38.92 10.65 -45.51
N GLU A 580 -38.74 9.36 -45.18
CA GLU A 580 -37.47 8.79 -44.73
C GLU A 580 -36.33 9.00 -45.74
N GLU A 581 -36.61 8.81 -47.04
CA GLU A 581 -35.60 8.96 -48.08
C GLU A 581 -35.22 10.43 -48.25
N LYS A 582 -36.18 11.36 -48.17
CA LYS A 582 -35.88 12.80 -48.18
C LYS A 582 -35.15 13.26 -46.93
N PHE A 583 -35.46 12.71 -45.75
CA PHE A 583 -34.75 13.02 -44.52
C PHE A 583 -33.29 12.60 -44.65
N ARG A 584 -33.06 11.35 -45.09
CA ARG A 584 -31.73 10.84 -45.36
C ARG A 584 -30.97 11.68 -46.38
N GLN A 585 -31.57 12.02 -47.51
CA GLN A 585 -30.93 12.78 -48.59
C GLN A 585 -30.69 14.27 -48.26
N HIS A 586 -31.56 14.92 -47.50
CA HIS A 586 -31.48 16.36 -47.25
C HIS A 586 -30.88 16.73 -45.89
N VAL A 587 -30.83 15.80 -44.94
CA VAL A 587 -30.35 16.03 -43.57
C VAL A 587 -29.09 15.23 -43.28
N LEU A 588 -29.14 13.91 -43.42
CA LEU A 588 -28.05 13.03 -42.99
C LEU A 588 -26.87 13.04 -43.97
N ILE A 589 -27.13 12.95 -45.27
CA ILE A 589 -26.07 12.94 -46.31
C ILE A 589 -25.35 14.30 -46.43
N PRO A 590 -26.03 15.46 -46.41
CA PRO A 590 -25.37 16.76 -46.60
C PRO A 590 -24.63 17.27 -45.36
N MET A 591 -24.60 16.51 -44.27
CA MET A 591 -24.01 16.95 -43.01
C MET A 591 -22.51 17.20 -43.19
N ARG A 592 -22.10 18.45 -42.96
CA ARG A 592 -20.86 19.03 -43.51
C ARG A 592 -19.59 18.51 -42.81
N HIS A 593 -18.48 18.40 -43.56
CA HIS A 593 -17.29 17.65 -43.13
C HIS A 593 -16.20 18.45 -42.41
N ASP A 594 -16.32 19.78 -42.30
CA ASP A 594 -15.34 20.61 -41.57
C ASP A 594 -15.97 21.47 -40.46
N ASN A 595 -15.10 21.92 -39.54
CA ASN A 595 -15.51 22.65 -38.33
C ASN A 595 -16.08 24.05 -38.62
N PHE A 596 -15.70 24.68 -39.72
CA PHE A 596 -16.22 26.01 -40.07
C PHE A 596 -17.61 25.89 -40.69
N GLN A 597 -17.78 24.88 -41.53
CA GLN A 597 -19.01 24.55 -42.18
C GLN A 597 -20.12 24.14 -41.20
N ILE A 598 -19.79 23.46 -40.10
CA ILE A 598 -20.79 23.12 -39.08
C ILE A 598 -21.27 24.36 -38.32
N SER A 599 -20.38 25.28 -37.94
CA SER A 599 -20.77 26.54 -37.28
C SER A 599 -21.71 27.36 -38.17
N GLN A 600 -21.35 27.54 -39.44
CA GLN A 600 -22.22 28.21 -40.42
C GLN A 600 -23.57 27.51 -40.61
N TRP A 601 -23.56 26.17 -40.57
CA TRP A 601 -24.78 25.39 -40.72
C TRP A 601 -25.71 25.59 -39.51
N ILE A 602 -25.18 25.58 -38.29
CA ILE A 602 -25.96 25.84 -37.07
C ILE A 602 -26.60 27.23 -37.14
N ASP A 603 -25.84 28.26 -37.54
CA ASP A 603 -26.37 29.63 -37.69
C ASP A 603 -27.47 29.71 -38.74
N THR A 604 -27.20 29.18 -39.94
CA THR A 604 -28.15 29.19 -41.07
C THR A 604 -29.44 28.45 -40.73
N VAL A 605 -29.31 27.31 -40.04
CA VAL A 605 -30.45 26.50 -39.62
C VAL A 605 -31.24 27.23 -38.54
N SER A 606 -30.59 27.80 -37.52
CA SER A 606 -31.25 28.58 -36.46
C SER A 606 -32.05 29.75 -37.03
N ASP A 607 -31.49 30.50 -37.97
CA ASP A 607 -32.19 31.57 -38.69
C ASP A 607 -33.41 31.05 -39.46
N SER A 608 -33.28 29.89 -40.11
CA SER A 608 -34.35 29.26 -40.89
C SER A 608 -35.47 28.71 -40.01
N MET A 609 -35.12 28.13 -38.86
CA MET A 609 -36.05 27.69 -37.83
C MET A 609 -36.87 28.88 -37.33
N GLY A 610 -36.19 29.99 -36.98
CA GLY A 610 -36.85 31.21 -36.51
C GLY A 610 -37.82 31.81 -37.53
N LYS A 611 -37.40 31.96 -38.79
CA LYS A 611 -38.28 32.46 -39.87
C LYS A 611 -39.51 31.57 -40.06
N THR A 612 -39.33 30.26 -40.02
CA THR A 612 -40.41 29.31 -40.33
C THR A 612 -41.40 29.19 -39.18
N ILE A 613 -40.93 29.13 -37.94
CA ILE A 613 -41.80 29.03 -36.76
C ILE A 613 -42.58 30.34 -36.56
N ASN A 614 -41.96 31.50 -36.79
CA ASN A 614 -42.66 32.79 -36.79
C ASN A 614 -43.81 32.81 -37.83
N ASN A 615 -43.57 32.26 -39.02
CA ASN A 615 -44.55 32.22 -40.10
C ASN A 615 -45.70 31.22 -39.86
N VAL A 616 -45.45 30.11 -39.15
CA VAL A 616 -46.44 29.04 -38.91
C VAL A 616 -47.26 29.28 -37.65
N SER A 617 -46.65 29.81 -36.57
CA SER A 617 -47.30 29.94 -35.25
C SER A 617 -47.67 31.37 -34.86
N GLY A 618 -47.12 32.39 -35.54
CA GLY A 618 -47.29 33.80 -35.18
C GLY A 618 -46.58 34.22 -33.88
N GLN A 619 -45.83 33.32 -33.23
CA GLN A 619 -45.03 33.60 -32.04
C GLN A 619 -43.57 33.83 -32.42
N SER A 620 -42.89 34.74 -31.69
CA SER A 620 -41.45 34.94 -31.84
C SER A 620 -40.69 33.69 -31.35
N PHE A 621 -40.09 32.96 -32.27
CA PHE A 621 -39.19 31.85 -31.96
C PHE A 621 -37.87 32.38 -31.41
N ALA A 622 -37.49 31.92 -30.22
CA ALA A 622 -36.13 31.99 -29.73
C ALA A 622 -35.65 30.53 -29.58
N PRO A 623 -34.51 30.14 -30.20
CA PRO A 623 -33.98 28.79 -30.01
C PRO A 623 -33.70 28.56 -28.52
N SER A 624 -33.93 27.35 -28.03
CA SER A 624 -33.66 26.98 -26.63
C SER A 624 -32.21 27.17 -26.24
N VAL A 625 -31.29 27.09 -27.21
CA VAL A 625 -29.85 27.30 -27.03
C VAL A 625 -29.31 28.21 -28.13
N PRO A 626 -28.58 29.29 -27.80
CA PRO A 626 -27.87 30.10 -28.78
C PRO A 626 -26.85 29.28 -29.60
N SER A 627 -26.77 29.54 -30.90
CA SER A 627 -25.85 28.85 -31.82
C SER A 627 -24.39 28.86 -31.36
N GLU A 628 -23.94 30.00 -30.83
CA GLU A 628 -22.57 30.17 -30.34
C GLU A 628 -22.31 29.27 -29.13
N GLU A 629 -23.27 29.16 -28.20
CA GLU A 629 -23.15 28.37 -26.98
C GLU A 629 -23.04 26.87 -27.27
N LEU A 630 -23.67 26.38 -28.35
CA LEU A 630 -23.55 24.98 -28.78
C LEU A 630 -22.13 24.60 -29.15
N LEU A 631 -21.33 25.54 -29.65
CA LEU A 631 -19.96 25.28 -30.13
C LEU A 631 -18.94 25.13 -29.00
N TYR A 632 -19.32 25.41 -27.75
CA TYR A 632 -18.48 25.25 -26.58
C TYR A 632 -18.95 24.07 -25.75
N ASP A 633 -17.99 23.32 -25.20
CA ASP A 633 -18.31 22.27 -24.25
C ASP A 633 -18.60 22.81 -22.83
N PHE A 634 -18.99 21.93 -21.92
CA PHE A 634 -19.29 22.29 -20.53
C PHE A 634 -18.10 22.90 -19.77
N THR A 635 -16.87 22.75 -20.27
CA THR A 635 -15.66 23.38 -19.72
C THR A 635 -15.34 24.74 -20.35
N GLY A 636 -16.16 25.19 -21.31
CA GLY A 636 -15.98 26.43 -22.05
C GLY A 636 -14.94 26.34 -23.18
N ARG A 637 -14.58 25.13 -23.65
CA ARG A 637 -13.66 24.95 -24.78
C ARG A 637 -14.42 24.85 -26.09
N TYR A 638 -13.94 25.55 -27.10
CA TYR A 638 -14.50 25.50 -28.46
C TYR A 638 -14.28 24.11 -29.08
N ASN A 639 -15.36 23.36 -29.33
CA ASN A 639 -15.32 21.97 -29.81
C ASN A 639 -16.37 21.67 -30.90
N PRO A 640 -16.32 22.35 -32.06
CA PRO A 640 -17.26 22.13 -33.17
C PRO A 640 -17.22 20.70 -33.73
N SER A 641 -16.10 19.99 -33.59
CA SER A 641 -15.96 18.60 -34.03
C SER A 641 -16.84 17.63 -33.26
N PHE A 642 -16.94 17.80 -31.93
CA PHE A 642 -17.81 16.97 -31.11
C PHE A 642 -19.27 17.33 -31.34
N VAL A 643 -19.59 18.63 -31.43
CA VAL A 643 -20.95 19.11 -31.71
C VAL A 643 -21.47 18.51 -33.01
N ARG A 644 -20.67 18.54 -34.08
CA ARG A 644 -21.00 17.86 -35.33
C ARG A 644 -21.32 16.39 -35.10
N PHE A 645 -20.42 15.67 -34.43
CA PHE A 645 -20.61 14.24 -34.16
C PHE A 645 -21.91 13.98 -33.39
N ALA A 646 -22.15 14.72 -32.31
CA ALA A 646 -23.31 14.55 -31.45
C ALA A 646 -24.62 14.84 -32.19
N LEU A 647 -24.69 15.93 -32.96
CA LEU A 647 -25.87 16.24 -33.77
C LEU A 647 -26.09 15.20 -34.87
N GLU A 648 -25.02 14.76 -35.55
CA GLU A 648 -25.11 13.71 -36.57
C GLU A 648 -25.61 12.40 -35.95
N TYR A 649 -25.12 12.07 -34.77
CA TYR A 649 -25.52 10.89 -34.01
C TYR A 649 -27.00 10.95 -33.61
N LEU A 650 -27.45 12.06 -33.00
CA LEU A 650 -28.83 12.25 -32.55
C LEU A 650 -29.84 12.22 -33.71
N LEU A 651 -29.50 12.84 -34.85
CA LEU A 651 -30.34 12.83 -36.03
C LEU A 651 -30.41 11.43 -36.68
N ASN A 652 -29.31 10.66 -36.66
CA ASN A 652 -29.33 9.25 -37.10
C ASN A 652 -30.15 8.38 -36.13
N GLN A 653 -30.02 8.59 -34.82
CA GLN A 653 -30.81 7.88 -33.82
C GLN A 653 -32.31 8.10 -34.03
N PHE A 654 -32.72 9.35 -34.31
CA PHE A 654 -34.09 9.66 -34.70
C PHE A 654 -34.53 8.94 -35.99
N TYR A 655 -33.69 8.97 -37.03
CA TYR A 655 -33.98 8.28 -38.31
C TYR A 655 -34.22 6.77 -38.11
N TYR A 656 -33.42 6.11 -37.28
CA TYR A 656 -33.62 4.69 -36.99
C TYR A 656 -34.91 4.42 -36.21
N ASN A 657 -35.27 5.29 -35.27
CA ASN A 657 -36.55 5.20 -34.54
C ASN A 657 -37.76 5.38 -35.47
N LEU A 658 -37.65 6.22 -36.52
CA LEU A 658 -38.67 6.33 -37.56
C LEU A 658 -38.82 5.03 -38.36
N SER A 659 -37.70 4.46 -38.80
CA SER A 659 -37.68 3.24 -39.63
C SER A 659 -38.19 1.97 -38.94
N LEU A 660 -38.22 1.96 -37.60
CA LEU A 660 -38.77 0.89 -36.77
C LEU A 660 -40.29 1.02 -36.54
N SER A 661 -40.88 2.17 -36.86
CA SER A 661 -42.30 2.45 -36.67
C SER A 661 -43.31 1.84 -37.68
N PRO A 662 -42.95 1.04 -38.72
CA PRO A 662 -43.98 0.36 -39.54
C PRO A 662 -44.47 -1.02 -39.04
N THR A 663 -43.94 -1.62 -37.96
CA THR A 663 -44.26 -3.04 -37.63
C THR A 663 -44.66 -3.35 -36.19
N THR A 664 -45.10 -2.38 -35.40
CA THR A 664 -45.82 -2.65 -34.14
C THR A 664 -46.93 -1.65 -33.90
N VAL A 665 -48.10 -1.92 -34.50
CA VAL A 665 -49.43 -1.67 -33.91
C VAL A 665 -50.27 -2.89 -34.24
#